data_AF-A0A2T5NKT7-F1
#
_entry.id   AF-A0A2T5NKT7-F1
#
_cell.length_a   1.000
_cell.length_b   1.000
_cell.length_c   1.000
_cell.angle_alpha   90.00
_cell.angle_beta   90.00
_cell.angle_gamma   90.00
#
_symmetry.space_group_name_H-M   'P 1'
#
loop_
_entity.id
_entity.type
_entity.pdbx_description
1 polymer ?
#
loop_
_entity_poly.entity_id
_entity_poly.type
_entity_poly.pdbx_seq_one_letter_code
_entity_poly.pdbx_strand_id
1 'polypeptide(L)'
;MENDTEQITPASDSKPPASKPRRRWLRWLAVPIVLLALLWGFLGWLAPGMISDAAAKWAKSIGRTLSMGEVRITPWDMSLEVRDLKLSEGDGRPLFAVKRAYLNLDPSMLLIGRWQAQEFSLEEPRLALARNRAGQWNWASFVADAAGPAKPEGGSDKLPRLMIKALNIRKGQAQLSDQLGGDERFTLVPLNLSLLDLSTLPENGSYTMQAAMTDGTRFNWKGSINLQPLKSDGEAQMAELPLASVWPYVQPHFNTAAPEGRLSVSARYHFEMSGKTPELTVSPFRASLLRFALKAPGGRSELTIPEVRVEGGALDLARSMLKVQSIELDQGLAMAGRDRDGTVDWQKAIPAAPAAAKPQPAAAPLPWLVNIEAIKLRNWRVSYADQGFRQPLALEAKLPLLSGRFSLSPDNGFALTGLLARLDELKLGAQGAAPVLSLASAELASSQLSQKGRRIEPGKLSLSGLDAQVERDRAGQINLARLFEPAGGSKPAAAPARAQGEAAPAWKFDYPEMALQDSQLRWTDRSLSKPASMTLSGLGGTVEVDDGRQLALDLAGGLNGGKLAVKADIDAAAGALKGRLRADGVQLAPLAPYALSGTSLRFGGGALSADLNLDVGARGWRVGGSAGVARLAVYEPGEKLPLLGWRDLQVRGLSAQGMPLKATINDVRLQGPAARLVLDEKRELNLTRLFAGQGGKPATPAPSAKAAPLPLVEVRSIHVQGGRVQFADHGMKPDFASDMHNLRGSIQNLSTRAKQRGNITLDGDVDQFGDVKVRGALSPLAPTDNTDITLAFRNISMGTLNPYSMNFAGWQVKDGRLSVDLRYLLEQRQLKGENRVVIDSLQLGDELPDSEYKGPRLPLRLAVAILEDSDKRIDLDLPVAGSLDDPQFSYGKIIWKAIVNVVTKVVTAPFRALGALLGGEGFDDIRFVAGEANVTPPEREKLVKVAGLMVKRPKLMLSISGGYNADADRKEMARAQTDLAIFAAAGHQLGAGEPLPLPDMQDEEILSAVKSVYGKQIGRFKLLGHTLKPGGPSGAALGKLLRDELIAAQSITDASLQQLAKQRAANARAAMLKTDPALQERIQLGEPVKVSAGRDGVPLEVKLKTP
;
A
#
# COMPACT_ATOMS: atom_id res chain seq x y z
N MET A 1 96.92 -52.78 -24.88
CA MET A 1 96.87 -53.86 -25.87
C MET A 1 96.60 -53.21 -27.21
N GLU A 2 97.49 -53.16 -28.20
CA GLU A 2 98.89 -53.57 -28.34
C GLU A 2 99.26 -53.08 -29.75
N ASN A 3 100.48 -52.54 -29.89
CA ASN A 3 101.38 -52.64 -31.06
C ASN A 3 100.93 -52.15 -32.46
N ASP A 4 101.77 -51.65 -33.37
CA ASP A 4 103.23 -51.42 -33.47
C ASP A 4 103.43 -50.26 -34.50
N THR A 5 104.30 -49.25 -34.32
CA THR A 5 105.76 -49.18 -34.59
C THR A 5 106.09 -49.48 -36.08
N GLU A 6 106.67 -48.61 -36.92
CA GLU A 6 108.08 -48.12 -36.95
C GLU A 6 108.26 -46.97 -38.00
N GLN A 7 108.93 -45.86 -37.64
CA GLN A 7 110.35 -45.46 -37.92
C GLN A 7 110.69 -45.17 -39.41
N ILE A 8 110.84 -43.90 -39.86
CA ILE A 8 111.98 -42.93 -39.76
C ILE A 8 113.24 -43.34 -40.57
N THR A 9 113.59 -42.61 -41.65
CA THR A 9 114.85 -41.82 -41.82
C THR A 9 115.09 -41.30 -43.27
N PRO A 10 115.96 -40.27 -43.48
CA PRO A 10 115.86 -39.24 -44.53
C PRO A 10 117.07 -39.18 -45.51
N ALA A 11 117.05 -38.28 -46.51
CA ALA A 11 118.21 -37.45 -46.92
C ALA A 11 117.86 -36.52 -48.11
N SER A 12 118.46 -35.33 -48.10
CA SER A 12 118.33 -34.21 -49.04
C SER A 12 119.14 -34.40 -50.33
N ASP A 13 118.71 -33.77 -51.43
CA ASP A 13 119.57 -32.89 -52.25
C ASP A 13 118.79 -32.08 -53.31
N SER A 14 119.41 -30.98 -53.74
CA SER A 14 118.82 -29.73 -54.26
C SER A 14 118.85 -29.53 -55.79
N LYS A 15 117.72 -29.06 -56.37
CA LYS A 15 117.45 -28.07 -57.49
C LYS A 15 118.21 -28.14 -58.86
N PRO A 16 117.78 -27.44 -59.97
CA PRO A 16 116.48 -26.86 -60.42
C PRO A 16 116.18 -27.16 -61.96
N PRO A 17 115.38 -26.40 -62.76
CA PRO A 17 113.96 -25.97 -62.68
C PRO A 17 113.02 -26.29 -63.90
N ALA A 18 111.71 -26.15 -63.66
CA ALA A 18 110.59 -25.69 -64.53
C ALA A 18 110.07 -26.47 -65.78
N SER A 19 108.81 -26.94 -65.74
CA SER A 19 107.66 -26.37 -66.50
C SER A 19 106.32 -27.10 -66.18
N LYS A 20 105.21 -26.35 -66.13
CA LYS A 20 103.85 -26.78 -65.74
C LYS A 20 103.14 -27.62 -66.83
N PRO A 21 102.34 -28.66 -66.49
CA PRO A 21 101.46 -29.30 -67.47
C PRO A 21 100.09 -28.60 -67.59
N ARG A 22 99.65 -28.45 -68.84
CA ARG A 22 98.45 -27.76 -69.33
C ARG A 22 97.17 -28.60 -69.14
N ARG A 23 96.15 -27.98 -68.52
CA ARG A 23 94.80 -28.48 -68.23
C ARG A 23 93.99 -28.89 -69.49
N ARG A 24 93.69 -30.19 -69.66
CA ARG A 24 92.82 -30.75 -70.74
C ARG A 24 91.32 -30.87 -70.41
N TRP A 25 90.86 -30.49 -69.22
CA TRP A 25 89.44 -30.51 -68.81
C TRP A 25 88.59 -29.36 -69.39
N LEU A 26 89.19 -28.34 -70.03
CA LEU A 26 88.47 -27.18 -70.56
C LEU A 26 87.56 -27.47 -71.77
N ARG A 27 87.79 -28.54 -72.55
CA ARG A 27 86.98 -28.83 -73.77
C ARG A 27 85.65 -29.55 -73.47
N TRP A 28 85.57 -30.32 -72.38
CA TRP A 28 84.32 -30.94 -71.92
C TRP A 28 83.38 -29.97 -71.18
N LEU A 29 83.87 -28.76 -70.85
CA LEU A 29 83.07 -27.65 -70.31
C LEU A 29 82.42 -26.77 -71.39
N ALA A 30 82.92 -26.76 -72.64
CA ALA A 30 82.39 -25.88 -73.68
C ALA A 30 81.00 -26.29 -74.19
N VAL A 31 80.74 -27.59 -74.34
CA VAL A 31 79.44 -28.13 -74.77
C VAL A 31 78.31 -27.80 -73.79
N PRO A 32 78.44 -28.02 -72.47
CA PRO A 32 77.40 -27.63 -71.53
C PRO A 32 77.23 -26.10 -71.46
N ILE A 33 78.28 -25.30 -71.66
CA ILE A 33 78.16 -23.82 -71.71
C ILE A 33 77.34 -23.37 -72.94
N VAL A 34 77.58 -23.95 -74.12
CA VAL A 34 76.81 -23.62 -75.34
C VAL A 34 75.36 -24.11 -75.24
N LEU A 35 75.14 -25.31 -74.73
CA LEU A 35 73.78 -25.84 -74.48
C LEU A 35 73.05 -25.00 -73.41
N LEU A 36 73.74 -24.54 -72.38
CA LEU A 36 73.20 -23.62 -71.38
C LEU A 36 72.86 -22.27 -72.03
N ALA A 37 73.74 -21.71 -72.87
CA ALA A 37 73.46 -20.46 -73.58
C ALA A 37 72.28 -20.58 -74.56
N LEU A 38 72.16 -21.69 -75.28
CA LEU A 38 71.01 -22.00 -76.14
C LEU A 38 69.73 -22.17 -75.32
N LEU A 39 69.80 -22.89 -74.19
CA LEU A 39 68.67 -23.05 -73.27
C LEU A 39 68.23 -21.70 -72.69
N TRP A 40 69.17 -20.82 -72.33
CA TRP A 40 68.89 -19.49 -71.80
C TRP A 40 68.34 -18.55 -72.87
N GLY A 41 68.88 -18.59 -74.09
CA GLY A 41 68.31 -17.88 -75.24
C GLY A 41 66.90 -18.38 -75.58
N PHE A 42 66.68 -19.69 -75.55
CA PHE A 42 65.37 -20.31 -75.71
C PHE A 42 64.38 -19.85 -74.63
N LEU A 43 64.78 -19.92 -73.36
CA LEU A 43 63.95 -19.50 -72.21
C LEU A 43 63.62 -18.00 -72.26
N GLY A 44 64.57 -17.15 -72.66
CA GLY A 44 64.37 -15.70 -72.73
C GLY A 44 63.56 -15.22 -73.95
N TRP A 45 63.66 -15.91 -75.10
CA TRP A 45 63.10 -15.40 -76.37
C TRP A 45 61.94 -16.25 -76.95
N LEU A 46 62.07 -17.58 -76.98
CA LEU A 46 61.08 -18.48 -77.62
C LEU A 46 60.03 -19.00 -76.63
N ALA A 47 60.45 -19.36 -75.42
CA ALA A 47 59.57 -19.94 -74.40
C ALA A 47 58.37 -19.05 -74.00
N PRO A 48 58.47 -17.70 -73.91
CA PRO A 48 57.32 -16.87 -73.54
C PRO A 48 56.12 -16.99 -74.48
N GLY A 49 56.36 -17.03 -75.80
CA GLY A 49 55.30 -17.21 -76.79
C GLY A 49 54.65 -18.59 -76.72
N MET A 50 55.45 -19.64 -76.53
CA MET A 50 54.96 -21.01 -76.35
C MET A 50 54.11 -21.18 -75.09
N ILE A 51 54.49 -20.51 -73.98
CA ILE A 51 53.73 -20.54 -72.72
C ILE A 51 52.35 -19.90 -72.91
N SER A 52 52.29 -18.74 -73.58
CA SER A 52 51.02 -18.07 -73.88
C SER A 52 50.08 -18.96 -74.70
N ASP A 53 50.59 -19.56 -75.78
CA ASP A 53 49.82 -20.47 -76.65
C ASP A 53 49.36 -21.74 -75.93
N ALA A 54 50.26 -22.36 -75.15
CA ALA A 54 49.95 -23.58 -74.40
C ALA A 54 48.90 -23.31 -73.33
N ALA A 55 49.01 -22.19 -72.60
CA ALA A 55 48.07 -21.82 -71.57
C ALA A 55 46.68 -21.47 -72.15
N ALA A 56 46.63 -20.78 -73.30
CA ALA A 56 45.37 -20.50 -74.01
C ALA A 56 44.69 -21.79 -74.52
N LYS A 57 45.47 -22.73 -75.09
CA LYS A 57 44.97 -24.05 -75.51
C LYS A 57 44.44 -24.88 -74.33
N TRP A 58 45.16 -24.89 -73.21
CA TRP A 58 44.74 -25.57 -71.98
C TRP A 58 43.43 -25.00 -71.44
N ALA A 59 43.31 -23.67 -71.33
CA ALA A 59 42.08 -23.03 -70.89
C ALA A 59 40.90 -23.40 -71.79
N LYS A 60 41.11 -23.41 -73.12
CA LYS A 60 40.08 -23.83 -74.08
C LYS A 60 39.68 -25.30 -73.90
N SER A 61 40.60 -26.20 -73.54
CA SER A 61 40.27 -27.62 -73.31
C SER A 61 39.37 -27.86 -72.09
N ILE A 62 39.39 -26.95 -71.11
CA ILE A 62 38.51 -26.98 -69.93
C ILE A 62 37.30 -26.03 -70.08
N GLY A 63 37.00 -25.57 -71.30
CA GLY A 63 35.84 -24.71 -71.58
C GLY A 63 35.96 -23.27 -71.08
N ARG A 64 37.18 -22.75 -70.92
CA ARG A 64 37.49 -21.40 -70.40
C ARG A 64 38.30 -20.59 -71.41
N THR A 65 38.41 -19.29 -71.19
CA THR A 65 39.26 -18.40 -72.01
C THR A 65 40.35 -17.78 -71.15
N LEU A 66 41.60 -17.86 -71.60
CA LEU A 66 42.77 -17.30 -70.93
C LEU A 66 43.53 -16.42 -71.92
N SER A 67 43.71 -15.15 -71.56
CA SER A 67 44.54 -14.20 -72.31
C SER A 67 45.68 -13.69 -71.44
N MET A 68 46.87 -13.54 -72.02
CA MET A 68 48.06 -12.97 -71.39
C MET A 68 48.55 -11.80 -72.25
N GLY A 69 49.05 -10.74 -71.62
CA GLY A 69 49.73 -9.64 -72.30
C GLY A 69 51.20 -10.00 -72.56
N GLU A 70 52.10 -9.38 -71.81
CA GLU A 70 53.54 -9.64 -71.90
C GLU A 70 53.95 -10.79 -70.96
N VAL A 71 54.57 -11.84 -71.50
CA VAL A 71 55.26 -12.90 -70.72
C VAL A 71 56.76 -12.65 -70.85
N ARG A 72 57.46 -12.51 -69.74
CA ARG A 72 58.92 -12.31 -69.71
C ARG A 72 59.56 -13.31 -68.77
N ILE A 73 60.52 -14.06 -69.29
CA ILE A 73 61.38 -14.94 -68.49
C ILE A 73 62.76 -14.30 -68.46
N THR A 74 63.33 -14.14 -67.27
CA THR A 74 64.70 -13.69 -67.06
C THR A 74 65.51 -14.87 -66.53
N PRO A 75 66.19 -15.64 -67.39
CA PRO A 75 66.82 -16.89 -66.96
C PRO A 75 67.92 -16.70 -65.90
N TRP A 76 68.58 -15.53 -65.86
CA TRP A 76 69.59 -15.22 -64.83
C TRP A 76 69.01 -15.16 -63.43
N ASP A 77 67.95 -14.39 -63.30
CA ASP A 77 67.25 -14.18 -62.04
C ASP A 77 66.27 -15.32 -61.75
N MET A 78 66.17 -16.31 -62.66
CA MET A 78 65.19 -17.40 -62.62
C MET A 78 63.76 -16.89 -62.36
N SER A 79 63.45 -15.72 -62.94
CA SER A 79 62.17 -15.06 -62.73
C SER A 79 61.26 -15.13 -63.95
N LEU A 80 59.98 -15.36 -63.68
CA LEU A 80 58.87 -15.34 -64.64
C LEU A 80 57.94 -14.19 -64.27
N GLU A 81 57.75 -13.26 -65.20
CA GLU A 81 56.80 -12.16 -65.09
C GLU A 81 55.71 -12.30 -66.16
N VAL A 82 54.45 -12.25 -65.76
CA VAL A 82 53.27 -12.29 -66.65
C VAL A 82 52.43 -11.04 -66.40
N ARG A 83 52.18 -10.27 -67.46
CA ARG A 83 51.37 -9.04 -67.40
C ARG A 83 50.00 -9.23 -68.04
N ASP A 84 49.01 -8.52 -67.52
CA ASP A 84 47.63 -8.47 -68.02
C ASP A 84 46.99 -9.86 -68.23
N LEU A 85 47.25 -10.80 -67.31
CA LEU A 85 46.65 -12.12 -67.30
C LEU A 85 45.15 -12.00 -66.98
N LYS A 86 44.28 -12.58 -67.82
CA LYS A 86 42.83 -12.64 -67.60
C LYS A 86 42.31 -14.03 -67.92
N LEU A 87 41.66 -14.64 -66.94
CA LEU A 87 40.94 -15.90 -67.03
C LEU A 87 39.44 -15.62 -66.91
N SER A 88 38.67 -16.08 -67.88
CA SER A 88 37.21 -15.93 -67.92
C SER A 88 36.53 -17.29 -68.17
N GLU A 89 35.27 -17.39 -67.79
CA GLU A 89 34.38 -18.50 -68.15
C GLU A 89 34.19 -18.58 -69.68
N GLY A 90 33.67 -19.71 -70.16
CA GLY A 90 33.39 -19.91 -71.59
C GLY A 90 32.38 -18.91 -72.18
N ASP A 91 31.58 -18.27 -71.33
CA ASP A 91 30.62 -17.21 -71.69
C ASP A 91 31.17 -15.78 -71.52
N GLY A 92 32.47 -15.65 -71.21
CA GLY A 92 33.16 -14.36 -71.09
C GLY A 92 33.10 -13.69 -69.72
N ARG A 93 32.39 -14.26 -68.72
CA ARG A 93 32.41 -13.73 -67.35
C ARG A 93 33.81 -13.86 -66.72
N PRO A 94 34.38 -12.82 -66.10
CA PRO A 94 35.72 -12.89 -65.53
C PRO A 94 35.76 -13.81 -64.30
N LEU A 95 36.78 -14.66 -64.20
CA LEU A 95 37.09 -15.46 -63.00
C LEU A 95 38.24 -14.84 -62.21
N PHE A 96 39.34 -14.56 -62.91
CA PHE A 96 40.57 -14.03 -62.34
C PHE A 96 41.25 -13.11 -63.34
N ALA A 97 41.74 -11.96 -62.88
CA ALA A 97 42.63 -11.12 -63.67
C ALA A 97 43.76 -10.62 -62.80
N VAL A 98 44.93 -10.34 -63.36
CA VAL A 98 46.04 -9.71 -62.62
C VAL A 98 46.86 -8.85 -63.57
N LYS A 99 47.26 -7.68 -63.09
CA LYS A 99 48.05 -6.73 -63.88
C LYS A 99 49.49 -7.21 -64.05
N ARG A 100 50.07 -7.74 -62.97
CA ARG A 100 51.41 -8.32 -62.96
C ARG A 100 51.47 -9.50 -61.98
N ALA A 101 51.86 -10.67 -62.47
CA ALA A 101 52.24 -11.83 -61.69
C ALA A 101 53.74 -12.07 -61.83
N TYR A 102 54.47 -12.14 -60.72
CA TYR A 102 55.91 -12.34 -60.67
C TYR A 102 56.23 -13.58 -59.84
N LEU A 103 57.08 -14.45 -60.36
CA LEU A 103 57.53 -15.68 -59.72
C LEU A 103 59.05 -15.76 -59.82
N ASN A 104 59.75 -15.85 -58.70
CA ASN A 104 61.19 -16.06 -58.63
C ASN A 104 61.47 -17.48 -58.09
N LEU A 105 62.07 -18.34 -58.92
CA LEU A 105 62.35 -19.73 -58.58
C LEU A 105 63.78 -19.90 -58.06
N ASP A 106 63.96 -20.81 -57.11
CA ASP A 106 65.29 -21.22 -56.63
C ASP A 106 65.76 -22.50 -57.35
N PRO A 107 66.68 -22.40 -58.34
CA PRO A 107 67.14 -23.55 -59.10
C PRO A 107 67.95 -24.54 -58.26
N SER A 108 68.59 -24.10 -57.18
CA SER A 108 69.48 -24.94 -56.37
C SER A 108 68.72 -26.06 -55.64
N MET A 109 67.49 -25.77 -55.24
CA MET A 109 66.62 -26.69 -54.50
C MET A 109 65.90 -27.69 -55.41
N LEU A 110 65.70 -27.35 -56.69
CA LEU A 110 65.14 -28.26 -57.68
C LEU A 110 66.05 -29.49 -57.91
N LEU A 111 67.37 -29.33 -57.78
CA LEU A 111 68.35 -30.42 -57.94
C LEU A 111 68.24 -31.51 -56.85
N ILE A 112 67.66 -31.18 -55.69
CA ILE A 112 67.42 -32.12 -54.57
C ILE A 112 65.94 -32.52 -54.44
N GLY A 113 65.14 -32.29 -55.48
CA GLY A 113 63.71 -32.67 -55.54
C GLY A 113 62.79 -31.83 -54.65
N ARG A 114 63.19 -30.60 -54.29
CA ARG A 114 62.36 -29.65 -53.55
C ARG A 114 61.95 -28.50 -54.48
N TRP A 115 60.66 -28.22 -54.56
CA TRP A 115 60.14 -27.08 -55.31
C TRP A 115 60.21 -25.85 -54.39
N GLN A 116 61.03 -24.87 -54.73
CA GLN A 116 61.19 -23.66 -53.91
C GLN A 116 61.07 -22.39 -54.74
N ALA A 117 60.25 -21.44 -54.27
CA ALA A 117 60.16 -20.08 -54.79
C ALA A 117 60.60 -19.08 -53.72
N GLN A 118 61.47 -18.13 -54.09
CA GLN A 118 61.89 -17.04 -53.19
C GLN A 118 60.79 -16.01 -53.04
N GLU A 119 60.11 -15.67 -54.14
CA GLU A 119 59.00 -14.73 -54.15
C GLU A 119 57.94 -15.16 -55.17
N PHE A 120 56.68 -15.07 -54.76
CA PHE A 120 55.52 -15.10 -55.66
C PHE A 120 54.65 -13.87 -55.36
N SER A 121 54.56 -12.92 -56.29
CA SER A 121 53.79 -11.69 -56.07
C SER A 121 52.75 -11.43 -57.15
N LEU A 122 51.59 -10.96 -56.71
CA LEU A 122 50.46 -10.59 -57.55
C LEU A 122 50.12 -9.12 -57.29
N GLU A 123 50.25 -8.28 -58.31
CA GLU A 123 49.88 -6.86 -58.25
C GLU A 123 48.53 -6.61 -58.92
N GLU A 124 47.63 -5.97 -58.18
CA GLU A 124 46.25 -5.68 -58.59
C GLU A 124 45.47 -6.93 -59.07
N PRO A 125 45.53 -8.10 -58.40
CA PRO A 125 44.70 -9.24 -58.79
C PRO A 125 43.22 -8.94 -58.54
N ARG A 126 42.35 -9.35 -59.47
CA ARG A 126 40.90 -9.26 -59.40
C ARG A 126 40.32 -10.65 -59.41
N LEU A 127 39.67 -11.03 -58.32
CA LEU A 127 39.06 -12.34 -58.11
C LEU A 127 37.54 -12.22 -58.13
N ALA A 128 36.85 -13.01 -58.93
CA ALA A 128 35.38 -13.10 -58.92
C ALA A 128 34.95 -14.41 -58.26
N LEU A 129 34.30 -14.32 -57.10
CA LEU A 129 33.70 -15.42 -56.38
C LEU A 129 32.18 -15.34 -56.54
N ALA A 130 31.55 -16.35 -57.11
CA ALA A 130 30.11 -16.39 -57.32
C ALA A 130 29.52 -17.70 -56.81
N ARG A 131 28.48 -17.63 -55.98
CA ARG A 131 27.70 -18.78 -55.52
C ARG A 131 26.29 -18.69 -56.11
N ASN A 132 25.85 -19.75 -56.80
CA ASN A 132 24.52 -19.78 -57.40
C ASN A 132 23.42 -20.20 -56.38
N ARG A 133 22.14 -20.15 -56.78
CA ARG A 133 21.00 -20.58 -55.94
C ARG A 133 21.04 -22.06 -55.52
N ALA A 134 21.76 -22.91 -56.26
CA ALA A 134 22.01 -24.31 -55.90
C ALA A 134 23.16 -24.45 -54.90
N GLY A 135 23.76 -23.34 -54.45
CA GLY A 135 24.86 -23.32 -53.49
C GLY A 135 26.23 -23.66 -54.08
N GLN A 136 26.36 -23.82 -55.40
CA GLN A 136 27.61 -24.15 -56.08
C GLN A 136 28.45 -22.89 -56.36
N TRP A 137 29.75 -22.97 -56.06
CA TRP A 137 30.72 -21.92 -56.33
C TRP A 137 31.30 -22.03 -57.75
N ASN A 138 31.44 -20.90 -58.43
CA ASN A 138 32.11 -20.82 -59.75
C ASN A 138 33.53 -21.41 -59.72
N TRP A 139 34.30 -21.20 -58.65
CA TRP A 139 35.64 -21.79 -58.49
C TRP A 139 35.63 -23.30 -58.27
N ALA A 140 34.58 -23.86 -57.66
CA ALA A 140 34.45 -25.31 -57.53
C ALA A 140 34.25 -25.96 -58.91
N SER A 141 33.46 -25.31 -59.78
CA SER A 141 33.33 -25.75 -61.18
C SER A 141 34.67 -25.71 -61.90
N PHE A 142 35.42 -24.60 -61.78
CA PHE A 142 36.75 -24.48 -62.38
C PHE A 142 37.73 -25.56 -61.92
N VAL A 143 37.79 -25.83 -60.60
CA VAL A 143 38.67 -26.88 -60.06
C VAL A 143 38.27 -28.27 -60.55
N ALA A 144 36.97 -28.56 -60.59
CA ALA A 144 36.46 -29.83 -61.11
C ALA A 144 36.82 -30.01 -62.60
N ASP A 145 36.65 -28.96 -63.41
CA ASP A 145 37.02 -28.94 -64.83
C ASP A 145 38.54 -29.12 -65.02
N ALA A 146 39.35 -28.52 -64.14
CA ALA A 146 40.81 -28.53 -64.21
C ALA A 146 41.48 -29.80 -63.65
N ALA A 147 40.84 -30.51 -62.71
CA ALA A 147 41.42 -31.67 -62.02
C ALA A 147 41.54 -32.94 -62.91
N GLY A 148 40.84 -32.98 -64.04
CA GLY A 148 40.81 -34.14 -64.93
C GLY A 148 40.04 -35.35 -64.34
N PRO A 149 39.98 -36.50 -65.04
CA PRO A 149 39.29 -37.69 -64.56
C PRO A 149 39.94 -38.24 -63.28
N ALA A 150 39.11 -38.76 -62.36
CA ALA A 150 39.56 -39.26 -61.05
C ALA A 150 40.69 -40.29 -61.19
N LYS A 151 41.81 -40.07 -60.48
CA LYS A 151 42.90 -41.05 -60.40
C LYS A 151 42.45 -42.29 -59.60
N PRO A 152 42.82 -43.52 -60.01
CA PRO A 152 42.50 -44.73 -59.27
C PRO A 152 43.17 -44.75 -57.89
N GLU A 153 42.47 -45.30 -56.89
CA GLU A 153 42.93 -45.43 -55.51
C GLU A 153 44.25 -46.22 -55.44
N GLY A 154 45.29 -45.64 -54.81
CA GLY A 154 46.60 -46.27 -54.63
C GLY A 154 47.83 -45.37 -54.78
N GLY A 155 47.68 -44.09 -55.12
CA GLY A 155 48.79 -43.12 -55.12
C GLY A 155 49.16 -42.64 -53.71
N SER A 156 50.45 -42.58 -53.38
CA SER A 156 50.92 -42.14 -52.05
C SER A 156 50.40 -40.75 -51.67
N ASP A 157 49.77 -40.63 -50.51
CA ASP A 157 49.17 -39.42 -49.90
C ASP A 157 50.16 -38.32 -49.47
N LYS A 158 51.43 -38.39 -49.91
CA LYS A 158 52.46 -37.42 -49.53
C LYS A 158 52.40 -36.22 -50.47
N LEU A 159 52.02 -35.05 -49.93
CA LEU A 159 52.08 -33.78 -50.67
C LEU A 159 53.48 -33.55 -51.27
N PRO A 160 53.57 -32.95 -52.47
CA PRO A 160 54.86 -32.57 -53.04
C PRO A 160 55.60 -31.62 -52.11
N ARG A 161 56.92 -31.80 -51.95
CA ARG A 161 57.79 -30.92 -51.13
C ARG A 161 57.92 -29.55 -51.81
N LEU A 162 57.12 -28.59 -51.35
CA LEU A 162 56.96 -27.25 -51.89
C LEU A 162 57.18 -26.22 -50.79
N MET A 163 57.98 -25.18 -51.07
CA MET A 163 58.19 -24.04 -50.18
C MET A 163 58.11 -22.72 -50.95
N ILE A 164 57.37 -21.76 -50.43
CA ILE A 164 57.28 -20.39 -50.93
C ILE A 164 57.71 -19.46 -49.80
N LYS A 165 58.89 -18.85 -49.92
CA LYS A 165 59.43 -17.98 -48.86
C LYS A 165 58.62 -16.70 -48.68
N ALA A 166 58.14 -16.10 -49.76
CA ALA A 166 57.28 -14.92 -49.70
C ALA A 166 56.19 -14.99 -50.77
N LEU A 167 54.92 -14.93 -50.36
CA LEU A 167 53.77 -14.74 -51.23
C LEU A 167 53.13 -13.39 -50.93
N ASN A 168 53.12 -12.48 -51.90
CA ASN A 168 52.62 -11.11 -51.71
C ASN A 168 51.49 -10.78 -52.70
N ILE A 169 50.30 -10.46 -52.19
CA ILE A 169 49.22 -9.84 -52.96
C ILE A 169 49.16 -8.36 -52.59
N ARG A 170 49.31 -7.48 -53.58
CA ARG A 170 49.27 -6.03 -53.38
C ARG A 170 48.10 -5.43 -54.15
N LYS A 171 47.30 -4.58 -53.49
CA LYS A 171 46.17 -3.86 -54.09
C LYS A 171 45.16 -4.79 -54.78
N GLY A 172 44.96 -6.00 -54.25
CA GLY A 172 44.01 -6.97 -54.77
C GLY A 172 42.55 -6.49 -54.65
N GLN A 173 41.68 -7.13 -55.42
CA GLN A 173 40.24 -6.89 -55.44
C GLN A 173 39.54 -8.25 -55.46
N ALA A 174 38.58 -8.47 -54.57
CA ALA A 174 37.74 -9.66 -54.62
C ALA A 174 36.27 -9.25 -54.67
N GLN A 175 35.56 -9.67 -55.72
CA GLN A 175 34.12 -9.47 -55.85
C GLN A 175 33.43 -10.78 -55.49
N LEU A 176 32.62 -10.76 -54.45
CA LEU A 176 31.82 -11.88 -53.99
C LEU A 176 30.35 -11.63 -54.34
N SER A 177 29.74 -12.54 -55.09
CA SER A 177 28.30 -12.53 -55.36
C SER A 177 27.69 -13.83 -54.82
N ASP A 178 26.75 -13.72 -53.90
CA ASP A 178 26.12 -14.89 -53.28
C ASP A 178 24.61 -14.88 -53.55
N GLN A 179 24.18 -15.81 -54.41
CA GLN A 179 22.78 -15.96 -54.79
C GLN A 179 21.99 -16.89 -53.86
N LEU A 180 22.64 -17.49 -52.86
CA LEU A 180 21.99 -18.40 -51.92
C LEU A 180 21.15 -17.63 -50.88
N GLY A 181 21.65 -16.47 -50.43
CA GLY A 181 21.02 -15.62 -49.41
C GLY A 181 20.33 -14.36 -49.93
N GLY A 182 20.36 -14.11 -51.24
CA GLY A 182 19.87 -12.86 -51.86
C GLY A 182 20.45 -12.70 -53.27
N ASP A 183 20.52 -11.49 -53.82
CA ASP A 183 21.36 -11.17 -54.99
C ASP A 183 22.50 -10.23 -54.54
N GLU A 184 23.14 -10.60 -53.42
CA GLU A 184 24.11 -9.75 -52.73
C GLU A 184 25.46 -9.70 -53.45
N ARG A 185 26.12 -8.54 -53.36
CA ARG A 185 27.44 -8.29 -53.95
C ARG A 185 28.35 -7.56 -52.97
N PHE A 186 29.35 -8.27 -52.47
CA PHE A 186 30.41 -7.71 -51.63
C PHE A 186 31.65 -7.47 -52.48
N THR A 187 32.34 -6.35 -52.26
CA THR A 187 33.57 -6.03 -52.98
C THR A 187 34.65 -5.68 -51.97
N LEU A 188 35.71 -6.48 -51.91
CA LEU A 188 36.87 -6.29 -51.05
C LEU A 188 37.96 -5.56 -51.83
N VAL A 189 38.19 -4.28 -51.53
CA VAL A 189 39.20 -3.41 -52.16
C VAL A 189 39.73 -2.36 -51.17
N PRO A 190 41.06 -2.25 -50.96
CA PRO A 190 42.11 -3.14 -51.41
C PRO A 190 42.22 -4.39 -50.54
N LEU A 191 42.64 -5.52 -51.12
CA LEU A 191 43.08 -6.74 -50.45
C LEU A 191 44.60 -6.82 -50.53
N ASN A 192 45.27 -6.74 -49.38
CA ASN A 192 46.70 -6.96 -49.24
C ASN A 192 46.93 -8.22 -48.42
N LEU A 193 47.74 -9.15 -48.93
CA LEU A 193 48.06 -10.41 -48.26
C LEU A 193 49.57 -10.63 -48.37
N SER A 194 50.23 -10.94 -47.27
CA SER A 194 51.63 -11.35 -47.24
C SER A 194 51.73 -12.64 -46.46
N LEU A 195 52.17 -13.71 -47.10
CA LEU A 195 52.56 -14.97 -46.44
C LEU A 195 54.06 -15.14 -46.53
N LEU A 196 54.66 -15.60 -45.44
CA LEU A 196 56.08 -15.94 -45.35
C LEU A 196 56.24 -17.40 -45.00
N ASP A 197 57.21 -18.07 -45.62
CA ASP A 197 57.62 -19.45 -45.36
C ASP A 197 56.47 -20.48 -45.46
N LEU A 198 55.62 -20.35 -46.48
CA LEU A 198 54.55 -21.32 -46.74
C LEU A 198 55.16 -22.64 -47.25
N SER A 199 55.06 -23.70 -46.45
CA SER A 199 55.73 -24.97 -46.69
C SER A 199 54.76 -26.15 -46.60
N THR A 200 54.93 -27.16 -47.46
CA THR A 200 54.30 -28.47 -47.29
C THR A 200 55.10 -29.41 -46.40
N LEU A 201 56.25 -28.96 -45.88
CA LEU A 201 56.98 -29.60 -44.79
C LEU A 201 56.37 -29.16 -43.43
N PRO A 202 56.66 -29.85 -42.32
CA PRO A 202 56.16 -29.49 -40.98
C PRO A 202 56.89 -28.25 -40.42
N GLU A 203 56.83 -27.14 -41.16
CA GLU A 203 57.39 -25.84 -40.85
C GLU A 203 56.25 -24.82 -40.70
N ASN A 204 56.42 -23.86 -39.81
CA ASN A 204 55.41 -22.83 -39.57
C ASN A 204 55.66 -21.63 -40.49
N GLY A 205 54.70 -21.35 -41.37
CA GLY A 205 54.63 -20.08 -42.09
C GLY A 205 53.91 -19.03 -41.27
N SER A 206 54.04 -17.76 -41.65
CA SER A 206 53.26 -16.65 -41.10
C SER A 206 52.45 -15.95 -42.18
N TYR A 207 51.31 -15.35 -41.83
CA TYR A 207 50.51 -14.56 -42.77
C TYR A 207 50.02 -13.28 -42.12
N THR A 208 49.86 -12.25 -42.95
CA THR A 208 49.16 -11.00 -42.63
C THR A 208 48.25 -10.63 -43.80
N MET A 209 46.99 -10.32 -43.50
CA MET A 209 45.97 -9.93 -44.47
C MET A 209 45.28 -8.67 -43.98
N GLN A 210 45.21 -7.67 -44.84
CA GLN A 210 44.44 -6.45 -44.63
C GLN A 210 43.49 -6.29 -45.80
N ALA A 211 42.19 -6.20 -45.52
CA ALA A 211 41.17 -5.97 -46.54
C ALA A 211 40.20 -4.88 -46.10
N ALA A 212 39.60 -4.18 -47.06
CA ALA A 212 38.49 -3.27 -46.81
C ALA A 212 37.32 -3.59 -47.74
N MET A 213 36.09 -3.36 -47.31
CA MET A 213 34.89 -3.45 -48.15
C MET A 213 34.41 -2.06 -48.57
N THR A 214 33.62 -2.00 -49.64
CA THR A 214 33.03 -0.75 -50.15
C THR A 214 32.07 -0.06 -49.18
N ASP A 215 31.58 -0.78 -48.16
CA ASP A 215 30.68 -0.26 -47.13
C ASP A 215 31.42 0.34 -45.92
N GLY A 216 32.77 0.38 -45.97
CA GLY A 216 33.63 0.92 -44.91
C GLY A 216 34.20 -0.13 -43.95
N THR A 217 33.77 -1.40 -44.03
CA THR A 217 34.27 -2.49 -43.18
C THR A 217 35.76 -2.72 -43.40
N ARG A 218 36.52 -2.95 -42.32
CA ARG A 218 37.95 -3.32 -42.41
C ARG A 218 38.20 -4.67 -41.77
N PHE A 219 39.03 -5.47 -42.41
CA PHE A 219 39.47 -6.78 -41.94
C PHE A 219 40.98 -6.78 -41.76
N ASN A 220 41.44 -7.26 -40.62
CA ASN A 220 42.85 -7.49 -40.33
C ASN A 220 42.99 -8.90 -39.77
N TRP A 221 43.83 -9.72 -40.40
CA TRP A 221 44.00 -11.12 -40.03
C TRP A 221 45.48 -11.45 -40.08
N LYS A 222 46.03 -11.94 -38.97
CA LYS A 222 47.45 -12.29 -38.86
C LYS A 222 47.61 -13.56 -38.05
N GLY A 223 48.62 -14.36 -38.37
CA GLY A 223 48.84 -15.61 -37.66
C GLY A 223 49.93 -16.47 -38.26
N SER A 224 49.98 -17.72 -37.80
CA SER A 224 50.81 -18.79 -38.35
C SER A 224 49.93 -19.83 -39.06
N ILE A 225 50.52 -20.48 -40.06
CA ILE A 225 49.90 -21.58 -40.79
C ILE A 225 50.91 -22.71 -40.99
N ASN A 226 50.45 -23.93 -40.81
CA ASN A 226 51.18 -25.16 -41.14
C ASN A 226 50.27 -25.99 -42.03
N LEU A 227 50.79 -26.55 -43.12
CA LEU A 227 50.00 -27.37 -44.07
C LEU A 227 50.05 -28.87 -43.73
N GLN A 228 51.00 -29.32 -42.90
CA GLN A 228 51.17 -30.73 -42.52
C GLN A 228 51.59 -30.90 -41.05
N PRO A 229 50.65 -31.21 -40.14
CA PRO A 229 49.19 -31.21 -40.35
C PRO A 229 48.64 -29.80 -40.56
N LEU A 230 47.44 -29.69 -41.14
CA LEU A 230 46.80 -28.40 -41.35
C LEU A 230 46.45 -27.76 -40.00
N LYS A 231 47.24 -26.76 -39.58
CA LYS A 231 47.06 -26.01 -38.33
C LYS A 231 47.15 -24.51 -38.62
N SER A 232 46.37 -23.71 -37.91
CA SER A 232 46.52 -22.26 -37.94
C SER A 232 46.15 -21.62 -36.61
N ASP A 233 47.06 -20.76 -36.14
CA ASP A 233 46.88 -19.93 -34.97
C ASP A 233 46.87 -18.47 -35.42
N GLY A 234 45.86 -17.70 -35.04
CA GLY A 234 45.80 -16.31 -35.50
C GLY A 234 44.88 -15.40 -34.72
N GLU A 235 45.01 -14.12 -35.04
CA GLU A 235 44.15 -13.04 -34.58
C GLU A 235 43.41 -12.46 -35.79
N ALA A 236 42.08 -12.49 -35.74
CA ALA A 236 41.21 -11.88 -36.74
C ALA A 236 40.46 -10.70 -36.11
N GLN A 237 40.44 -9.58 -36.82
CA GLN A 237 39.74 -8.36 -36.44
C GLN A 237 38.89 -7.89 -37.62
N MET A 238 37.63 -7.58 -37.33
CA MET A 238 36.68 -6.96 -38.24
C MET A 238 36.18 -5.67 -37.58
N ALA A 239 36.31 -4.53 -38.26
CA ALA A 239 35.90 -3.24 -37.73
C ALA A 239 34.79 -2.63 -38.59
N GLU A 240 33.78 -2.09 -37.90
CA GLU A 240 32.70 -1.28 -38.45
C GLU A 240 31.79 -1.93 -39.52
N LEU A 241 31.56 -3.24 -39.47
CA LEU A 241 30.62 -3.94 -40.38
C LEU A 241 29.19 -3.39 -40.23
N PRO A 242 28.59 -2.76 -41.25
CA PRO A 242 27.21 -2.31 -41.19
C PRO A 242 26.26 -3.52 -41.14
N LEU A 243 25.35 -3.56 -40.17
CA LEU A 243 24.39 -4.66 -40.05
C LEU A 243 23.48 -4.80 -41.28
N ALA A 244 23.17 -3.68 -41.93
CA ALA A 244 22.38 -3.66 -43.17
C ALA A 244 23.04 -4.48 -44.30
N SER A 245 24.38 -4.54 -44.37
CA SER A 245 25.12 -5.30 -45.40
C SER A 245 24.93 -6.81 -45.27
N VAL A 246 24.62 -7.31 -44.06
CA VAL A 246 24.44 -8.75 -43.80
C VAL A 246 22.98 -9.12 -43.50
N TRP A 247 22.09 -8.15 -43.40
CA TRP A 247 20.67 -8.36 -43.11
C TRP A 247 19.96 -9.34 -44.06
N PRO A 248 20.21 -9.35 -45.39
CA PRO A 248 19.54 -10.26 -46.32
C PRO A 248 19.68 -11.74 -45.94
N TYR A 249 20.79 -12.13 -45.31
CA TYR A 249 21.03 -13.50 -44.86
C TYR A 249 20.15 -13.93 -43.67
N VAL A 250 19.65 -12.97 -42.89
CA VAL A 250 18.82 -13.23 -41.70
C VAL A 250 17.38 -12.76 -41.86
N GLN A 251 17.11 -11.89 -42.84
CA GLN A 251 15.79 -11.34 -43.14
C GLN A 251 14.68 -12.41 -43.27
N PRO A 252 14.89 -13.63 -43.82
CA PRO A 252 13.85 -14.66 -43.84
C PRO A 252 13.30 -15.06 -42.47
N HIS A 253 14.02 -14.77 -41.40
CA HIS A 253 13.63 -15.06 -40.01
C HIS A 253 12.99 -13.87 -39.29
N PHE A 254 12.92 -12.68 -39.93
CA PHE A 254 12.38 -11.46 -39.32
C PHE A 254 11.52 -10.67 -40.32
N ASN A 255 10.35 -10.24 -39.89
CA ASN A 255 9.46 -9.38 -40.67
C ASN A 255 9.73 -7.89 -40.42
N THR A 256 11.00 -7.47 -40.40
CA THR A 256 11.40 -6.08 -40.13
C THR A 256 12.32 -5.54 -41.21
N ALA A 257 12.40 -4.22 -41.32
CA ALA A 257 13.45 -3.57 -42.10
C ALA A 257 14.85 -3.89 -41.52
N ALA A 258 15.88 -3.68 -42.32
CA ALA A 258 17.27 -3.86 -41.90
C ALA A 258 17.58 -2.96 -40.69
N PRO A 259 18.20 -3.50 -39.61
CA PRO A 259 18.60 -2.71 -38.46
C PRO A 259 19.76 -1.78 -38.82
N GLU A 260 19.78 -0.62 -38.16
CA GLU A 260 20.97 0.22 -38.13
C GLU A 260 21.98 -0.36 -37.15
N GLY A 261 23.27 -0.12 -37.39
CA GLY A 261 24.34 -0.46 -36.46
C GLY A 261 25.65 -0.84 -37.16
N ARG A 262 26.75 -0.74 -36.42
CA ARG A 262 28.10 -1.14 -36.87
C ARG A 262 28.72 -2.14 -35.91
N LEU A 263 28.99 -3.34 -36.39
CA LEU A 263 29.58 -4.44 -35.64
C LEU A 263 31.10 -4.46 -35.80
N SER A 264 31.83 -4.49 -34.69
CA SER A 264 33.26 -4.77 -34.65
C SER A 264 33.52 -6.03 -33.83
N VAL A 265 34.40 -6.91 -34.31
CA VAL A 265 34.72 -8.18 -33.66
C VAL A 265 36.24 -8.34 -33.67
N SER A 266 36.80 -8.80 -32.55
CA SER A 266 38.19 -9.24 -32.46
C SER A 266 38.23 -10.61 -31.82
N ALA A 267 38.99 -11.53 -32.40
CA ALA A 267 39.01 -12.92 -31.97
C ALA A 267 40.40 -13.53 -32.17
N ARG A 268 40.87 -14.25 -31.16
CA ARG A 268 42.00 -15.17 -31.31
C ARG A 268 41.46 -16.57 -31.52
N TYR A 269 41.97 -17.27 -32.52
CA TYR A 269 41.53 -18.61 -32.84
C TYR A 269 42.71 -19.57 -32.94
N HIS A 270 42.45 -20.83 -32.61
CA HIS A 270 43.30 -21.97 -32.86
C HIS A 270 42.49 -22.99 -33.66
N PHE A 271 42.99 -23.33 -34.84
CA PHE A 271 42.40 -24.30 -35.75
C PHE A 271 43.37 -25.45 -35.99
N GLU A 272 42.89 -26.67 -35.86
CA GLU A 272 43.65 -27.87 -36.16
C GLU A 272 42.79 -28.89 -36.92
N MET A 273 43.38 -29.48 -37.96
CA MET A 273 42.82 -30.58 -38.74
C MET A 273 43.85 -31.71 -38.83
N SER A 274 44.04 -32.43 -37.72
CA SER A 274 44.92 -33.61 -37.63
C SER A 274 44.18 -34.94 -37.84
N GLY A 275 42.85 -34.92 -38.01
CA GLY A 275 41.99 -36.09 -38.22
C GLY A 275 40.79 -35.82 -39.13
N LYS A 276 39.64 -36.49 -38.88
CA LYS A 276 38.39 -36.31 -39.67
C LYS A 276 37.51 -35.14 -39.19
N THR A 277 37.74 -34.63 -37.98
CA THR A 277 36.94 -33.57 -37.35
C THR A 277 37.79 -32.31 -37.18
N PRO A 278 37.33 -31.13 -37.66
CA PRO A 278 38.01 -29.87 -37.39
C PRO A 278 37.90 -29.51 -35.91
N GLU A 279 39.03 -29.19 -35.28
CA GLU A 279 39.06 -28.56 -33.96
C GLU A 279 39.20 -27.05 -34.14
N LEU A 280 38.23 -26.29 -33.62
CA LEU A 280 38.25 -24.82 -33.63
C LEU A 280 37.95 -24.32 -32.22
N THR A 281 38.92 -23.62 -31.64
CA THR A 281 38.73 -22.85 -30.42
C THR A 281 38.93 -21.37 -30.70
N VAL A 282 38.05 -20.53 -30.15
CA VAL A 282 38.13 -19.07 -30.28
C VAL A 282 38.12 -18.48 -28.88
N SER A 283 39.25 -17.98 -28.41
CA SER A 283 39.38 -17.42 -27.06
C SER A 283 40.63 -16.54 -26.89
N PRO A 284 40.51 -15.32 -26.33
CA PRO A 284 39.27 -14.59 -26.11
C PRO A 284 38.74 -14.01 -27.44
N PHE A 285 37.41 -13.84 -27.53
CA PHE A 285 36.79 -12.93 -28.48
C PHE A 285 36.09 -11.77 -27.76
N ARG A 286 36.06 -10.62 -28.44
CA ARG A 286 35.31 -9.43 -28.05
C ARG A 286 34.49 -8.93 -29.22
N ALA A 287 33.33 -8.38 -28.94
CA ALA A 287 32.50 -7.74 -29.95
C ALA A 287 31.92 -6.43 -29.42
N SER A 288 31.81 -5.43 -30.27
CA SER A 288 31.08 -4.20 -30.00
C SER A 288 30.10 -3.90 -31.13
N LEU A 289 28.89 -3.48 -30.78
CA LEU A 289 27.88 -3.03 -31.72
C LEU A 289 27.50 -1.60 -31.38
N LEU A 290 27.77 -0.68 -32.30
CA LEU A 290 27.51 0.75 -32.13
C LEU A 290 26.25 1.17 -32.88
N ARG A 291 25.44 2.02 -32.24
CA ARG A 291 24.22 2.64 -32.80
C ARG A 291 23.23 1.60 -33.34
N PHE A 292 22.93 0.57 -32.55
CA PHE A 292 21.91 -0.39 -32.92
C PHE A 292 20.54 0.29 -32.88
N ALA A 293 19.79 0.24 -33.97
CA ALA A 293 18.40 0.68 -34.00
C ALA A 293 17.56 -0.28 -34.82
N LEU A 294 16.43 -0.70 -34.27
CA LEU A 294 15.47 -1.60 -34.92
C LEU A 294 14.06 -1.06 -34.70
N LYS A 295 13.27 -1.04 -35.77
CA LYS A 295 11.87 -0.61 -35.72
C LYS A 295 10.96 -1.82 -35.88
N ALA A 296 9.96 -1.92 -35.02
CA ALA A 296 8.92 -2.92 -35.14
C ALA A 296 8.08 -2.71 -36.41
N PRO A 297 7.41 -3.74 -36.93
CA PRO A 297 6.54 -3.61 -38.09
C PRO A 297 5.44 -2.56 -37.82
N GLY A 298 5.25 -1.62 -38.75
CA GLY A 298 4.33 -0.48 -38.58
C GLY A 298 4.91 0.74 -37.85
N GLY A 299 6.16 0.67 -37.35
CA GLY A 299 6.96 1.83 -36.96
C GLY A 299 6.59 2.54 -35.65
N ARG A 300 5.62 2.04 -34.87
CA ARG A 300 5.20 2.64 -33.59
C ARG A 300 6.11 2.32 -32.41
N SER A 301 6.85 1.21 -32.52
CA SER A 301 7.76 0.71 -31.51
C SER A 301 9.19 0.67 -32.07
N GLU A 302 10.15 1.09 -31.27
CA GLU A 302 11.57 1.16 -31.63
C GLU A 302 12.43 0.65 -30.47
N LEU A 303 13.53 -0.02 -30.83
CA LEU A 303 14.58 -0.45 -29.92
C LEU A 303 15.89 0.20 -30.37
N THR A 304 16.44 1.09 -29.54
CA THR A 304 17.71 1.77 -29.82
C THR A 304 18.71 1.45 -28.71
N ILE A 305 19.93 1.06 -29.08
CA ILE A 305 21.01 0.75 -28.15
C ILE A 305 22.28 1.41 -28.67
N PRO A 306 22.76 2.49 -28.02
CA PRO A 306 23.97 3.22 -28.46
C PRO A 306 25.20 2.33 -28.56
N GLU A 307 25.39 1.43 -27.61
CA GLU A 307 26.51 0.50 -27.57
C GLU A 307 26.11 -0.83 -26.89
N VAL A 308 26.47 -1.93 -27.53
CA VAL A 308 26.53 -3.27 -26.91
C VAL A 308 27.98 -3.71 -26.88
N ARG A 309 28.50 -4.08 -25.71
CA ARG A 309 29.85 -4.63 -25.54
C ARG A 309 29.78 -6.08 -25.05
N VAL A 310 30.51 -6.96 -25.72
CA VAL A 310 30.71 -8.36 -25.35
C VAL A 310 32.18 -8.58 -25.05
N GLU A 311 32.48 -9.00 -23.84
CA GLU A 311 33.84 -9.18 -23.33
C GLU A 311 34.07 -10.62 -22.83
N GLY A 312 35.32 -11.08 -22.95
CA GLY A 312 35.75 -12.38 -22.45
C GLY A 312 35.01 -13.57 -23.05
N GLY A 313 34.68 -13.50 -24.35
CA GLY A 313 34.02 -14.58 -25.07
C GLY A 313 34.98 -15.74 -25.33
N ALA A 314 34.50 -16.98 -25.18
CA ALA A 314 35.22 -18.20 -25.52
C ALA A 314 34.27 -19.21 -26.19
N LEU A 315 34.66 -19.71 -27.36
CA LEU A 315 33.93 -20.71 -28.13
C LEU A 315 34.82 -21.95 -28.32
N ASP A 316 34.29 -23.13 -27.99
CA ASP A 316 34.89 -24.42 -28.28
C ASP A 316 33.87 -25.23 -29.10
N LEU A 317 34.15 -25.37 -30.39
CA LEU A 317 33.24 -26.03 -31.32
C LEU A 317 33.16 -27.54 -31.07
N ALA A 318 34.29 -28.17 -30.70
CA ALA A 318 34.35 -29.60 -30.43
C ALA A 318 33.50 -29.96 -29.19
N ARG A 319 33.47 -29.09 -28.19
CA ARG A 319 32.67 -29.25 -26.97
C ARG A 319 31.28 -28.61 -27.02
N SER A 320 30.90 -27.96 -28.13
CA SER A 320 29.67 -27.18 -28.24
C SER A 320 29.49 -26.18 -27.08
N MET A 321 30.57 -25.51 -26.68
CA MET A 321 30.61 -24.66 -25.49
C MET A 321 30.81 -23.19 -25.87
N LEU A 322 29.94 -22.32 -25.36
CA LEU A 322 30.04 -20.88 -25.46
C LEU A 322 30.05 -20.26 -24.06
N LYS A 323 31.13 -19.56 -23.71
CA LYS A 323 31.24 -18.78 -22.48
C LYS A 323 31.39 -17.31 -22.82
N VAL A 324 30.71 -16.45 -22.09
CA VAL A 324 30.83 -14.99 -22.21
C VAL A 324 30.96 -14.41 -20.81
N GLN A 325 32.03 -13.64 -20.56
CA GLN A 325 32.26 -13.04 -19.26
C GLN A 325 31.26 -11.92 -18.98
N SER A 326 31.06 -11.00 -19.94
CA SER A 326 30.04 -9.97 -19.77
C SER A 326 29.44 -9.47 -21.08
N ILE A 327 28.14 -9.16 -21.02
CA ILE A 327 27.41 -8.41 -22.03
C ILE A 327 26.89 -7.13 -21.37
N GLU A 328 27.34 -5.98 -21.86
CA GLU A 328 26.94 -4.66 -21.34
C GLU A 328 26.16 -3.88 -22.41
N LEU A 329 25.01 -3.32 -22.02
CA LEU A 329 24.15 -2.51 -22.86
C LEU A 329 23.78 -1.23 -22.13
N ASP A 330 24.28 -0.10 -22.63
CA ASP A 330 24.16 1.19 -21.95
C ASP A 330 23.24 2.15 -22.71
N GLN A 331 22.41 2.90 -21.98
CA GLN A 331 21.56 3.98 -22.50
C GLN A 331 20.53 3.53 -23.54
N GLY A 332 19.97 2.32 -23.39
CA GLY A 332 18.98 1.78 -24.31
C GLY A 332 17.62 2.48 -24.22
N LEU A 333 16.90 2.53 -25.34
CA LEU A 333 15.49 2.92 -25.43
C LEU A 333 14.70 1.71 -25.94
N ALA A 334 13.71 1.26 -25.17
CA ALA A 334 12.82 0.17 -25.56
C ALA A 334 11.37 0.65 -25.52
N MET A 335 10.73 0.68 -26.69
CA MET A 335 9.31 0.99 -26.83
C MET A 335 8.56 -0.26 -27.26
N ALA A 336 7.40 -0.53 -26.67
CA ALA A 336 6.53 -1.63 -27.10
C ALA A 336 5.06 -1.18 -27.10
N GLY A 337 4.32 -1.61 -28.11
CA GLY A 337 2.88 -1.36 -28.24
C GLY A 337 2.09 -2.66 -28.29
N ARG A 338 0.88 -2.66 -27.72
CA ARG A 338 -0.11 -3.71 -27.91
C ARG A 338 -1.35 -3.14 -28.59
N ASP A 339 -1.77 -3.79 -29.66
CA ASP A 339 -2.92 -3.40 -30.45
C ASP A 339 -4.25 -3.84 -29.82
N ARG A 340 -5.36 -3.32 -30.36
CA ARG A 340 -6.73 -3.68 -29.96
C ARG A 340 -7.07 -5.16 -30.15
N ASP A 341 -6.40 -5.83 -31.09
CA ASP A 341 -6.51 -7.27 -31.33
C ASP A 341 -5.73 -8.10 -30.28
N GLY A 342 -5.03 -7.44 -29.37
CA GLY A 342 -4.21 -8.05 -28.33
C GLY A 342 -2.80 -8.42 -28.77
N THR A 343 -2.42 -8.17 -30.02
CA THR A 343 -1.10 -8.50 -30.58
C THR A 343 -0.07 -7.44 -30.18
N VAL A 344 1.10 -7.87 -29.70
CA VAL A 344 2.23 -6.96 -29.40
C VAL A 344 3.00 -6.65 -30.69
N ASP A 345 3.40 -5.40 -30.91
CA ASP A 345 4.10 -4.95 -32.13
C ASP A 345 5.34 -5.81 -32.43
N TRP A 346 6.17 -6.08 -31.42
CA TRP A 346 7.37 -6.92 -31.55
C TRP A 346 7.07 -8.39 -31.85
N GLN A 347 5.87 -8.89 -31.55
CA GLN A 347 5.47 -10.24 -31.94
C GLN A 347 5.29 -10.34 -33.46
N LYS A 348 4.86 -9.25 -34.12
CA LYS A 348 4.71 -9.19 -35.58
C LYS A 348 6.05 -9.17 -36.31
N ALA A 349 7.15 -8.88 -35.59
CA ALA A 349 8.51 -8.89 -36.13
C ALA A 349 9.02 -10.31 -36.41
N ILE A 350 8.36 -11.34 -35.86
CA ILE A 350 8.73 -12.74 -36.08
C ILE A 350 7.70 -13.34 -37.05
N PRO A 351 8.12 -13.91 -38.20
CA PRO A 351 7.19 -14.57 -39.12
C PRO A 351 6.51 -15.77 -38.44
N ALA A 352 5.22 -15.97 -38.72
CA ALA A 352 4.51 -17.14 -38.21
C ALA A 352 5.19 -18.43 -38.71
N ALA A 353 5.40 -19.39 -37.83
CA ALA A 353 5.98 -20.67 -38.20
C ALA A 353 5.14 -21.29 -39.34
N PRO A 354 5.75 -21.70 -40.47
CA PRO A 354 5.02 -22.36 -41.54
C PRO A 354 4.31 -23.59 -40.98
N ALA A 355 3.04 -23.80 -41.36
CA ALA A 355 2.26 -24.96 -40.94
C ALA A 355 3.08 -26.23 -41.19
N ALA A 356 3.40 -26.95 -40.10
CA ALA A 356 4.39 -28.01 -40.12
C ALA A 356 4.08 -29.04 -41.22
N ALA A 357 4.98 -29.14 -42.20
CA ALA A 357 5.15 -30.39 -42.92
C ALA A 357 5.51 -31.47 -41.89
N LYS A 358 5.01 -32.70 -42.10
CA LYS A 358 5.15 -33.84 -41.18
C LYS A 358 6.55 -33.88 -40.54
N PRO A 359 6.67 -34.10 -39.21
CA PRO A 359 7.96 -34.08 -38.54
C PRO A 359 8.84 -35.18 -39.10
N GLN A 360 9.77 -34.80 -39.97
CA GLN A 360 10.90 -35.63 -40.34
C GLN A 360 11.83 -35.65 -39.12
N PRO A 361 12.32 -36.81 -38.66
CA PRO A 361 13.19 -36.87 -37.49
C PRO A 361 14.45 -36.06 -37.78
N ALA A 362 14.45 -34.81 -37.31
CA ALA A 362 15.63 -33.98 -37.30
C ALA A 362 16.63 -34.63 -36.35
N ALA A 363 17.88 -34.74 -36.81
CA ALA A 363 18.98 -35.17 -35.95
C ALA A 363 18.93 -34.42 -34.62
N ALA A 364 19.11 -35.14 -33.51
CA ALA A 364 19.07 -34.56 -32.18
C ALA A 364 19.99 -33.32 -32.15
N PRO A 365 19.50 -32.14 -31.74
CA PRO A 365 20.32 -30.94 -31.73
C PRO A 365 21.54 -31.16 -30.83
N LEU A 366 22.70 -30.68 -31.27
CA LEU A 366 23.94 -30.74 -30.50
C LEU A 366 23.73 -30.09 -29.12
N PRO A 367 24.17 -30.73 -28.02
CA PRO A 367 23.97 -30.25 -26.66
C PRO A 367 24.85 -29.04 -26.36
N TRP A 368 24.45 -27.84 -26.78
CA TRP A 368 25.19 -26.61 -26.49
C TRP A 368 25.20 -26.28 -24.99
N LEU A 369 26.38 -25.99 -24.45
CA LEU A 369 26.55 -25.40 -23.13
C LEU A 369 26.85 -23.91 -23.29
N VAL A 370 25.90 -23.05 -22.93
CA VAL A 370 26.06 -21.59 -22.99
C VAL A 370 26.08 -21.03 -21.58
N ASN A 371 27.09 -20.24 -21.23
CA ASN A 371 27.17 -19.54 -19.96
C ASN A 371 27.53 -18.06 -20.17
N ILE A 372 26.71 -17.17 -19.65
CA ILE A 372 26.93 -15.71 -19.67
C ILE A 372 26.99 -15.27 -18.21
N GLU A 373 28.19 -14.95 -17.74
CA GLU A 373 28.45 -14.69 -16.31
C GLU A 373 27.87 -13.36 -15.81
N ALA A 374 27.74 -12.36 -16.69
CA ALA A 374 27.11 -11.08 -16.39
C ALA A 374 26.43 -10.47 -17.61
N ILE A 375 25.12 -10.28 -17.53
CA ILE A 375 24.35 -9.43 -18.44
C ILE A 375 24.02 -8.16 -17.67
N LYS A 376 24.35 -6.98 -18.20
CA LYS A 376 24.10 -5.68 -17.55
C LYS A 376 23.46 -4.71 -18.52
N LEU A 377 22.28 -4.23 -18.18
CA LEU A 377 21.59 -3.14 -18.84
C LEU A 377 21.62 -1.92 -17.90
N ARG A 378 22.14 -0.78 -18.37
CA ARG A 378 22.24 0.44 -17.55
C ARG A 378 21.59 1.64 -18.20
N ASN A 379 20.89 2.45 -17.41
CA ASN A 379 20.29 3.72 -17.83
C ASN A 379 19.28 3.59 -18.99
N TRP A 380 18.46 2.54 -18.97
CA TRP A 380 17.47 2.31 -20.01
C TRP A 380 16.22 3.18 -19.80
N ARG A 381 15.55 3.55 -20.90
CA ARG A 381 14.18 4.09 -20.87
C ARG A 381 13.24 3.09 -21.50
N VAL A 382 12.15 2.80 -20.81
CA VAL A 382 11.15 1.84 -21.26
C VAL A 382 9.81 2.55 -21.37
N SER A 383 9.14 2.38 -22.50
CA SER A 383 7.75 2.80 -22.68
C SER A 383 6.90 1.66 -23.23
N TYR A 384 5.69 1.55 -22.71
CA TYR A 384 4.71 0.56 -23.13
C TYR A 384 3.36 1.22 -23.33
N ALA A 385 2.71 0.96 -24.47
CA ALA A 385 1.37 1.46 -24.77
C ALA A 385 0.43 0.30 -25.09
N ASP A 386 -0.75 0.26 -24.45
CA ASP A 386 -1.76 -0.79 -24.69
C ASP A 386 -3.06 -0.16 -25.19
N GLN A 387 -3.39 -0.40 -26.46
CA GLN A 387 -4.61 0.07 -27.13
C GLN A 387 -5.82 -0.83 -26.87
N GLY A 388 -5.66 -1.95 -26.15
CA GLY A 388 -6.72 -2.90 -25.82
C GLY A 388 -7.74 -2.39 -24.80
N PHE A 389 -7.43 -1.30 -24.11
CA PHE A 389 -8.32 -0.67 -23.13
C PHE A 389 -9.11 0.49 -23.75
N ARG A 390 -10.30 0.76 -23.19
CA ARG A 390 -11.20 1.83 -23.63
C ARG A 390 -10.51 3.19 -23.63
N GLN A 391 -9.65 3.42 -22.63
CA GLN A 391 -8.64 4.47 -22.63
C GLN A 391 -7.29 3.81 -22.87
N PRO A 392 -6.55 4.14 -23.95
CA PRO A 392 -5.24 3.53 -24.19
C PRO A 392 -4.33 3.72 -22.98
N LEU A 393 -3.78 2.62 -22.48
CA LEU A 393 -2.89 2.64 -21.31
C LEU A 393 -1.49 3.03 -21.76
N ALA A 394 -0.83 3.92 -21.02
CA ALA A 394 0.56 4.26 -21.21
C ALA A 394 1.35 4.02 -19.92
N LEU A 395 2.50 3.36 -20.07
CA LEU A 395 3.49 3.12 -19.03
C LEU A 395 4.83 3.70 -19.49
N GLU A 396 5.47 4.47 -18.64
CA GLU A 396 6.82 4.99 -18.84
C GLU A 396 7.64 4.72 -17.59
N ALA A 397 8.90 4.31 -17.76
CA ALA A 397 9.81 4.10 -16.65
C ALA A 397 11.28 4.23 -17.10
N LYS A 398 12.15 4.54 -16.13
CA LYS A 398 13.59 4.42 -16.28
C LYS A 398 14.03 3.10 -15.66
N LEU A 399 14.95 2.39 -16.29
CA LEU A 399 15.56 1.17 -15.77
C LEU A 399 17.07 1.45 -15.58
N PRO A 400 17.47 2.08 -14.46
CA PRO A 400 18.88 2.38 -14.17
C PRO A 400 19.78 1.15 -14.21
N LEU A 401 19.27 0.00 -13.76
CA LEU A 401 20.01 -1.25 -13.69
C LEU A 401 19.09 -2.45 -13.89
N LEU A 402 19.44 -3.32 -14.82
CA LEU A 402 19.02 -4.72 -14.84
C LEU A 402 20.28 -5.57 -15.00
N SER A 403 20.47 -6.54 -14.12
CA SER A 403 21.60 -7.45 -14.23
C SER A 403 21.23 -8.87 -13.88
N GLY A 404 21.94 -9.84 -14.44
CA GLY A 404 21.72 -11.25 -14.17
C GLY A 404 22.71 -12.13 -14.89
N ARG A 405 22.55 -13.43 -14.71
CA ARG A 405 23.36 -14.47 -15.38
C ARG A 405 22.45 -15.35 -16.21
N PHE A 406 22.94 -15.80 -17.35
CA PHE A 406 22.21 -16.73 -18.21
C PHE A 406 23.02 -18.00 -18.38
N SER A 407 22.35 -19.15 -18.24
CA SER A 407 22.94 -20.44 -18.54
C SER A 407 21.98 -21.27 -19.38
N LEU A 408 22.51 -22.03 -20.32
CA LEU A 408 21.81 -23.05 -21.09
C LEU A 408 22.62 -24.33 -20.99
N SER A 409 22.00 -25.40 -20.53
CA SER A 409 22.60 -26.73 -20.56
C SER A 409 21.59 -27.78 -21.06
N PRO A 410 22.08 -28.89 -21.61
CA PRO A 410 21.22 -29.99 -22.05
C PRO A 410 20.40 -30.58 -20.88
N ASP A 411 21.04 -30.67 -19.71
CA ASP A 411 20.44 -31.32 -18.54
C ASP A 411 19.39 -30.44 -17.84
N ASN A 412 19.56 -29.11 -17.86
CA ASN A 412 18.75 -28.17 -17.07
C ASN A 412 17.94 -27.17 -17.90
N GLY A 413 18.06 -27.20 -19.23
CA GLY A 413 17.48 -26.18 -20.10
C GLY A 413 18.11 -24.82 -19.85
N PHE A 414 17.36 -23.74 -20.09
CA PHE A 414 17.83 -22.41 -19.73
C PHE A 414 17.50 -22.06 -18.27
N ALA A 415 18.39 -21.29 -17.65
CA ALA A 415 18.16 -20.67 -16.35
C ALA A 415 18.70 -19.23 -16.34
N LEU A 416 17.96 -18.33 -15.69
CA LEU A 416 18.38 -16.98 -15.37
C LEU A 416 18.55 -16.88 -13.86
N THR A 417 19.73 -16.49 -13.38
CA THR A 417 20.02 -16.43 -11.93
C THR A 417 20.64 -15.10 -11.55
N GLY A 418 20.50 -14.71 -10.28
CA GLY A 418 21.03 -13.44 -9.80
C GLY A 418 20.39 -12.23 -10.46
N LEU A 419 19.13 -12.36 -10.91
CA LEU A 419 18.42 -11.28 -11.58
C LEU A 419 18.12 -10.17 -10.58
N LEU A 420 18.73 -9.01 -10.77
CA LEU A 420 18.53 -7.79 -10.01
C LEU A 420 17.98 -6.72 -10.94
N ALA A 421 16.93 -6.03 -10.53
CA ALA A 421 16.35 -4.96 -11.31
C ALA A 421 16.06 -3.74 -10.44
N ARG A 422 16.34 -2.55 -10.96
CA ARG A 422 15.89 -1.29 -10.39
C ARG A 422 15.16 -0.50 -11.46
N LEU A 423 13.96 -0.05 -11.11
CA LEU A 423 13.10 0.78 -11.93
C LEU A 423 12.88 2.12 -11.21
N ASP A 424 13.08 3.24 -11.89
CA ASP A 424 12.87 4.57 -11.34
C ASP A 424 11.81 5.33 -12.16
N GLU A 425 11.08 6.23 -11.51
CA GLU A 425 10.08 7.11 -12.13
C GLU A 425 9.02 6.36 -12.98
N LEU A 426 8.51 5.24 -12.48
CA LEU A 426 7.40 4.55 -13.16
C LEU A 426 6.16 5.44 -13.12
N LYS A 427 5.54 5.64 -14.28
CA LYS A 427 4.30 6.40 -14.46
C LYS A 427 3.31 5.54 -15.23
N LEU A 428 2.07 5.49 -14.76
CA LEU A 428 0.99 4.73 -15.35
C LEU A 428 -0.27 5.59 -15.43
N GLY A 429 -0.90 5.63 -16.60
CA GLY A 429 -2.14 6.36 -16.82
C GLY A 429 -2.69 6.19 -18.22
N ALA A 430 -3.77 6.92 -18.52
CA ALA A 430 -4.27 7.00 -19.88
C ALA A 430 -3.28 7.79 -20.75
N GLN A 431 -3.06 7.34 -21.97
CA GLN A 431 -2.17 7.98 -22.93
C GLN A 431 -2.58 9.45 -23.15
N GLY A 432 -1.65 10.39 -22.95
CA GLY A 432 -1.89 11.83 -23.09
C GLY A 432 -2.58 12.49 -21.88
N ALA A 433 -2.87 11.75 -20.80
CA ALA A 433 -3.40 12.29 -19.55
C ALA A 433 -2.34 12.29 -18.43
N ALA A 434 -2.65 12.95 -17.31
CA ALA A 434 -1.83 12.86 -16.11
C ALA A 434 -1.78 11.41 -15.58
N PRO A 435 -0.63 10.95 -15.04
CA PRO A 435 -0.52 9.61 -14.47
C PRO A 435 -1.46 9.49 -13.26
N VAL A 436 -2.20 8.39 -13.19
CA VAL A 436 -3.05 8.06 -12.02
C VAL A 436 -2.28 7.28 -10.96
N LEU A 437 -1.16 6.67 -11.36
CA LEU A 437 -0.22 5.98 -10.50
C LEU A 437 1.20 6.36 -10.91
N SER A 438 2.01 6.77 -9.94
CA SER A 438 3.45 6.92 -10.12
C SER A 438 4.22 6.24 -9.00
N LEU A 439 5.42 5.79 -9.27
CA LEU A 439 6.31 5.14 -8.31
C LEU A 439 7.71 5.73 -8.48
N ALA A 440 8.29 6.22 -7.38
CA ALA A 440 9.61 6.83 -7.43
C ALA A 440 10.69 5.80 -7.73
N SER A 441 10.67 4.66 -7.04
CA SER A 441 11.54 3.51 -7.35
C SER A 441 10.93 2.16 -7.01
N ALA A 442 11.35 1.13 -7.75
CA ALA A 442 11.10 -0.28 -7.48
C ALA A 442 12.44 -1.03 -7.55
N GLU A 443 12.79 -1.78 -6.52
CA GLU A 443 14.00 -2.59 -6.48
C GLU A 443 13.64 -4.05 -6.26
N LEU A 444 14.05 -4.90 -7.20
CA LEU A 444 13.89 -6.35 -7.15
C LEU A 444 15.22 -6.97 -6.71
N ALA A 445 15.20 -7.65 -5.56
CA ALA A 445 16.32 -8.44 -5.08
C ALA A 445 16.58 -9.67 -5.97
N SER A 446 17.69 -10.35 -5.72
CA SER A 446 18.19 -11.45 -6.55
C SER A 446 17.10 -12.49 -6.81
N SER A 447 16.68 -12.61 -8.07
CA SER A 447 15.63 -13.51 -8.53
C SER A 447 16.18 -14.62 -9.42
N GLN A 448 15.43 -15.72 -9.54
CA GLN A 448 15.81 -16.84 -10.41
C GLN A 448 14.63 -17.38 -11.24
N LEU A 449 14.96 -17.87 -12.43
CA LEU A 449 14.05 -18.46 -13.40
C LEU A 449 14.68 -19.75 -13.92
N SER A 450 13.97 -20.88 -13.83
CA SER A 450 14.45 -22.17 -14.35
C SER A 450 13.42 -22.82 -15.26
N GLN A 451 13.85 -23.20 -16.48
CA GLN A 451 12.99 -23.88 -17.44
C GLN A 451 12.62 -25.31 -17.00
N LYS A 452 13.58 -26.10 -16.53
CA LYS A 452 13.33 -27.49 -16.11
C LYS A 452 12.40 -27.57 -14.91
N GLY A 453 12.58 -26.67 -13.93
CA GLY A 453 11.68 -26.53 -12.79
C GLY A 453 10.36 -25.84 -13.12
N ARG A 454 10.27 -25.21 -14.30
CA ARG A 454 9.20 -24.28 -14.70
C ARG A 454 8.84 -23.33 -13.57
N ARG A 455 9.85 -22.78 -12.88
CA ARG A 455 9.68 -21.99 -11.66
C ARG A 455 10.23 -20.59 -11.84
N ILE A 456 9.49 -19.61 -11.33
CA ILE A 456 9.87 -18.20 -11.22
C ILE A 456 9.91 -17.89 -9.73
N GLU A 457 11.09 -17.54 -9.23
CA GLU A 457 11.34 -17.23 -7.81
C GLU A 457 11.87 -15.79 -7.73
N PRO A 458 10.95 -14.80 -7.66
CA PRO A 458 11.34 -13.41 -7.48
C PRO A 458 11.87 -13.20 -6.07
N GLY A 459 12.94 -12.43 -5.94
CA GLY A 459 13.42 -11.94 -4.65
C GLY A 459 12.49 -10.86 -4.08
N LYS A 460 12.80 -10.37 -2.87
CA LYS A 460 12.09 -9.26 -2.23
C LYS A 460 11.95 -8.06 -3.18
N LEU A 461 10.74 -7.50 -3.24
CA LEU A 461 10.39 -6.33 -4.05
C LEU A 461 10.20 -5.11 -3.13
N SER A 462 11.11 -4.14 -3.19
CA SER A 462 11.01 -2.90 -2.44
C SER A 462 10.42 -1.79 -3.33
N LEU A 463 9.33 -1.18 -2.89
CA LEU A 463 8.61 -0.11 -3.58
C LEU A 463 8.72 1.17 -2.75
N SER A 464 9.17 2.26 -3.34
CA SER A 464 9.29 3.56 -2.66
C SER A 464 8.60 4.67 -3.43
N GLY A 465 7.93 5.57 -2.71
CA GLY A 465 7.28 6.74 -3.28
C GLY A 465 6.11 6.41 -4.23
N LEU A 466 5.33 5.37 -3.92
CA LEU A 466 4.10 5.08 -4.66
C LEU A 466 3.09 6.21 -4.40
N ASP A 467 2.60 6.86 -5.45
CA ASP A 467 1.54 7.86 -5.39
C ASP A 467 0.39 7.40 -6.27
N ALA A 468 -0.72 7.03 -5.62
CA ALA A 468 -1.92 6.57 -6.29
C ALA A 468 -3.08 7.56 -6.08
N GLN A 469 -3.70 7.97 -7.19
CA GLN A 469 -4.91 8.78 -7.19
C GLN A 469 -6.11 7.90 -7.49
N VAL A 470 -6.97 7.71 -6.48
CA VAL A 470 -8.20 6.94 -6.60
C VAL A 470 -9.38 7.89 -6.46
N GLU A 471 -10.20 7.95 -7.52
CA GLU A 471 -11.37 8.80 -7.59
C GLU A 471 -12.61 7.97 -7.88
N ARG A 472 -13.67 8.18 -7.08
CA ARG A 472 -15.03 7.74 -7.39
C ARG A 472 -15.80 8.89 -8.02
N ASP A 473 -16.30 8.70 -9.23
CA ASP A 473 -17.05 9.74 -9.94
C ASP A 473 -18.53 9.81 -9.53
N ARG A 474 -19.28 10.73 -10.15
CA ARG A 474 -20.72 10.92 -9.89
C ARG A 474 -21.60 9.72 -10.29
N ALA A 475 -21.13 8.88 -11.21
CA ALA A 475 -21.79 7.64 -11.59
C ALA A 475 -21.43 6.48 -10.63
N GLY A 476 -20.57 6.75 -9.63
CA GLY A 476 -20.10 5.77 -8.66
C GLY A 476 -18.96 4.89 -9.17
N GLN A 477 -18.42 5.16 -10.37
CA GLN A 477 -17.33 4.40 -10.97
C GLN A 477 -15.97 4.85 -10.46
N ILE A 478 -15.03 3.90 -10.31
CA ILE A 478 -13.65 4.18 -9.88
C ILE A 478 -12.78 4.48 -11.11
N ASN A 479 -11.98 5.55 -11.08
CA ASN A 479 -11.06 5.91 -12.15
C ASN A 479 -10.09 4.77 -12.55
N LEU A 480 -9.52 4.04 -11.58
CA LEU A 480 -8.67 2.88 -11.84
C LEU A 480 -9.44 1.76 -12.57
N ALA A 481 -10.70 1.51 -12.20
CA ALA A 481 -11.52 0.51 -12.89
C ALA A 481 -11.79 0.91 -14.36
N ARG A 482 -12.02 2.21 -14.63
CA ARG A 482 -12.17 2.74 -16.00
C ARG A 482 -10.87 2.67 -16.81
N LEU A 483 -9.72 2.85 -16.17
CA LEU A 483 -8.41 2.76 -16.84
C LEU A 483 -8.15 1.35 -17.39
N PHE A 484 -8.59 0.31 -16.68
CA PHE A 484 -8.44 -1.09 -17.08
C PHE A 484 -9.71 -1.68 -17.74
N GLU A 485 -10.69 -0.85 -18.11
CA GLU A 485 -11.88 -1.29 -18.84
C GLU A 485 -11.50 -1.66 -20.29
N PRO A 486 -11.72 -2.90 -20.75
CA PRO A 486 -11.40 -3.29 -22.13
C PRO A 486 -12.17 -2.47 -23.17
N ALA A 487 -11.55 -2.19 -24.32
CA ALA A 487 -12.16 -1.36 -25.39
C ALA A 487 -13.38 -2.00 -26.09
N GLY A 488 -13.64 -3.30 -25.87
CA GLY A 488 -14.77 -4.02 -26.48
C GLY A 488 -15.37 -5.06 -25.54
N GLY A 489 -16.71 -5.11 -25.46
CA GLY A 489 -17.49 -6.13 -24.74
C GLY A 489 -17.46 -7.53 -25.40
N SER A 490 -16.57 -7.77 -26.34
CA SER A 490 -16.36 -9.08 -26.93
C SER A 490 -15.52 -9.93 -25.97
N LYS A 491 -16.18 -10.93 -25.38
CA LYS A 491 -15.56 -12.15 -24.84
C LYS A 491 -14.33 -12.48 -25.70
N PRO A 492 -13.12 -12.67 -25.12
CA PRO A 492 -11.96 -13.05 -25.91
C PRO A 492 -12.37 -14.23 -26.78
N ALA A 493 -12.15 -14.10 -28.10
CA ALA A 493 -12.40 -15.20 -29.03
C ALA A 493 -11.77 -16.44 -28.41
N ALA A 494 -12.60 -17.46 -28.14
CA ALA A 494 -12.17 -18.67 -27.49
C ALA A 494 -10.86 -19.10 -28.16
N ALA A 495 -9.79 -19.19 -27.37
CA ALA A 495 -8.51 -19.66 -27.86
C ALA A 495 -8.79 -20.89 -28.73
N PRO A 496 -8.29 -20.96 -29.98
CA PRO A 496 -8.56 -22.09 -30.84
C PRO A 496 -8.23 -23.34 -30.04
N ALA A 497 -9.22 -24.21 -29.87
CA ALA A 497 -9.12 -25.40 -29.05
C ALA A 497 -7.84 -26.12 -29.47
N ARG A 498 -6.78 -26.01 -28.66
CA ARG A 498 -5.58 -26.81 -28.86
C ARG A 498 -6.07 -28.25 -28.77
N ALA A 499 -5.91 -28.96 -29.88
CA ALA A 499 -6.20 -30.38 -29.97
C ALA A 499 -5.61 -31.08 -28.73
N GLN A 500 -6.39 -32.00 -28.17
CA GLN A 500 -6.06 -32.81 -27.00
C GLN A 500 -4.70 -33.49 -27.19
N GLY A 501 -3.66 -32.81 -26.75
CA GLY A 501 -2.32 -33.29 -26.52
C GLY A 501 -1.96 -32.82 -25.13
N GLU A 502 -1.44 -33.74 -24.32
CA GLU A 502 -1.05 -33.57 -22.91
C GLU A 502 -0.56 -32.14 -22.61
N ALA A 503 -1.37 -31.36 -21.89
CA ALA A 503 -1.06 -29.97 -21.61
C ALA A 503 0.23 -29.90 -20.81
N ALA A 504 1.27 -29.29 -21.38
CA ALA A 504 2.56 -29.18 -20.72
C ALA A 504 2.38 -28.52 -19.32
N PRO A 505 3.04 -29.04 -18.26
CA PRO A 505 2.79 -28.58 -16.89
C PRO A 505 2.96 -27.06 -16.71
N ALA A 506 2.06 -26.42 -15.96
CA ALA A 506 2.07 -24.97 -15.79
C ALA A 506 3.35 -24.47 -15.07
N TRP A 507 3.72 -23.21 -15.33
CA TRP A 507 4.78 -22.55 -14.56
C TRP A 507 4.32 -22.32 -13.11
N LYS A 508 5.21 -22.59 -12.15
CA LYS A 508 5.07 -22.22 -10.74
C LYS A 508 5.66 -20.82 -10.54
N PHE A 509 4.88 -19.92 -9.96
CA PHE A 509 5.31 -18.56 -9.64
C PHE A 509 5.26 -18.38 -8.13
N ASP A 510 6.41 -18.15 -7.52
CA ASP A 510 6.49 -17.77 -6.12
C ASP A 510 6.23 -16.26 -6.03
N TYR A 511 5.48 -15.83 -5.02
CA TYR A 511 5.15 -14.42 -4.84
C TYR A 511 6.25 -13.74 -4.00
N PRO A 512 6.75 -12.57 -4.39
CA PRO A 512 7.79 -11.89 -3.63
C PRO A 512 7.22 -11.28 -2.35
N GLU A 513 8.00 -11.27 -1.28
CA GLU A 513 7.79 -10.32 -0.18
C GLU A 513 7.87 -8.90 -0.75
N MET A 514 6.83 -8.09 -0.51
CA MET A 514 6.79 -6.70 -0.95
C MET A 514 6.97 -5.78 0.24
N ALA A 515 7.93 -4.86 0.16
CA ALA A 515 8.11 -3.78 1.13
C ALA A 515 7.69 -2.45 0.51
N LEU A 516 6.92 -1.65 1.24
CA LEU A 516 6.45 -0.34 0.81
C LEU A 516 7.04 0.75 1.70
N GLN A 517 7.48 1.86 1.10
CA GLN A 517 8.08 3.00 1.82
C GLN A 517 7.61 4.33 1.22
N ASP A 518 7.49 5.36 2.07
CA ASP A 518 7.21 6.75 1.70
C ASP A 518 6.07 6.94 0.68
N SER A 519 5.03 6.10 0.77
CA SER A 519 3.96 6.04 -0.22
C SER A 519 2.75 6.87 0.18
N GLN A 520 1.93 7.25 -0.79
CA GLN A 520 0.70 8.01 -0.59
C GLN A 520 -0.46 7.50 -1.45
N LEU A 521 -1.64 7.49 -0.86
CA LEU A 521 -2.91 7.18 -1.51
C LEU A 521 -3.86 8.36 -1.32
N ARG A 522 -4.29 8.95 -2.43
CA ARG A 522 -5.27 10.04 -2.46
C ARG A 522 -6.62 9.49 -2.89
N TRP A 523 -7.57 9.46 -1.96
CA TRP A 523 -8.95 9.09 -2.22
C TRP A 523 -9.80 10.33 -2.40
N THR A 524 -10.60 10.39 -3.46
CA THR A 524 -11.61 11.42 -3.68
C THR A 524 -12.93 10.80 -4.11
N ASP A 525 -13.99 10.99 -3.33
CA ASP A 525 -15.35 10.60 -3.69
C ASP A 525 -16.15 11.81 -4.14
N ARG A 526 -16.47 11.86 -5.44
CA ARG A 526 -17.30 12.90 -6.08
C ARG A 526 -18.75 12.47 -6.27
N SER A 527 -19.14 11.29 -5.79
CA SER A 527 -20.55 10.82 -5.83
C SER A 527 -21.46 11.58 -4.86
N LEU A 528 -20.87 12.22 -3.86
CA LEU A 528 -21.57 13.05 -2.88
C LEU A 528 -21.78 14.48 -3.40
N SER A 529 -22.79 15.18 -2.85
CA SER A 529 -23.06 16.59 -3.20
C SER A 529 -21.90 17.53 -2.86
N LYS A 530 -21.16 17.23 -1.79
CA LYS A 530 -19.86 17.82 -1.45
C LYS A 530 -18.81 16.71 -1.56
N PRO A 531 -17.78 16.83 -2.42
CA PRO A 531 -16.76 15.80 -2.56
C PRO A 531 -16.04 15.54 -1.23
N ALA A 532 -15.77 14.27 -0.94
CA ALA A 532 -14.96 13.86 0.20
C ALA A 532 -13.56 13.47 -0.27
N SER A 533 -12.53 14.15 0.24
CA SER A 533 -11.13 13.85 -0.12
C SER A 533 -10.32 13.48 1.10
N MET A 534 -9.54 12.42 1.00
CA MET A 534 -8.70 11.89 2.07
C MET A 534 -7.33 11.51 1.50
N THR A 535 -6.30 11.71 2.31
CA THR A 535 -4.93 11.32 1.94
C THR A 535 -4.38 10.42 3.03
N LEU A 536 -3.99 9.21 2.64
CA LEU A 536 -3.15 8.33 3.42
C LEU A 536 -1.70 8.60 2.99
N SER A 537 -0.89 9.22 3.85
CA SER A 537 0.48 9.64 3.56
C SER A 537 1.50 8.85 4.38
N GLY A 538 2.75 8.79 3.91
CA GLY A 538 3.82 8.07 4.60
C GLY A 538 3.49 6.59 4.83
N LEU A 539 2.74 6.00 3.89
CA LEU A 539 2.37 4.60 3.91
C LEU A 539 3.64 3.76 3.73
N GLY A 540 3.86 2.85 4.68
CA GLY A 540 4.94 1.89 4.62
C GLY A 540 4.64 0.63 5.40
N GLY A 541 5.40 -0.42 5.13
CA GLY A 541 5.19 -1.73 5.73
C GLY A 541 5.52 -2.88 4.80
N THR A 542 5.04 -4.07 5.12
CA THR A 542 5.28 -5.29 4.35
C THR A 542 3.99 -6.00 3.95
N VAL A 543 4.07 -6.69 2.83
CA VAL A 543 3.04 -7.56 2.29
C VAL A 543 3.71 -8.86 1.88
N GLU A 544 3.33 -9.95 2.53
CA GLU A 544 3.85 -11.29 2.29
C GLU A 544 2.74 -12.18 1.74
N VAL A 545 3.07 -13.01 0.74
CA VAL A 545 2.13 -13.95 0.14
C VAL A 545 2.69 -15.35 0.29
N ASP A 546 1.98 -16.20 1.02
CA ASP A 546 2.32 -17.61 1.23
C ASP A 546 1.38 -18.53 0.40
N ASP A 547 1.99 -19.48 -0.31
CA ASP A 547 1.36 -20.47 -1.21
C ASP A 547 0.31 -19.88 -2.19
N GLY A 548 0.40 -18.59 -2.50
CA GLY A 548 -0.53 -17.86 -3.37
C GLY A 548 -1.95 -17.69 -2.83
N ARG A 549 -2.20 -18.03 -1.55
CA ARG A 549 -3.56 -18.02 -0.95
C ARG A 549 -3.63 -17.22 0.35
N GLN A 550 -2.54 -17.21 1.12
CA GLN A 550 -2.45 -16.48 2.38
C GLN A 550 -1.65 -15.19 2.16
N LEU A 551 -2.18 -14.09 2.67
CA LEU A 551 -1.61 -12.76 2.53
C LEU A 551 -1.46 -12.15 3.91
N ALA A 552 -0.23 -11.95 4.38
CA ALA A 552 0.06 -11.24 5.61
C ALA A 552 0.38 -9.77 5.29
N LEU A 553 -0.30 -8.86 5.98
CA LEU A 553 -0.19 -7.42 5.83
C LEU A 553 0.28 -6.81 7.15
N ASP A 554 1.29 -5.96 7.11
CA ASP A 554 1.68 -5.09 8.22
C ASP A 554 1.96 -3.70 7.66
N LEU A 555 0.96 -2.82 7.68
CA LEU A 555 0.98 -1.52 7.03
C LEU A 555 0.68 -0.40 8.03
N ALA A 556 1.41 0.70 7.94
CA ALA A 556 1.16 1.90 8.74
C ALA A 556 1.32 3.17 7.90
N GLY A 557 0.58 4.22 8.25
CA GLY A 557 0.64 5.52 7.58
C GLY A 557 -0.13 6.60 8.34
N GLY A 558 -0.04 7.84 7.86
CA GLY A 558 -0.81 8.97 8.37
C GLY A 558 -2.13 9.13 7.61
N LEU A 559 -3.25 9.27 8.31
CA LEU A 559 -4.56 9.53 7.69
C LEU A 559 -5.19 10.79 8.29
N ASN A 560 -5.43 11.80 7.45
CA ASN A 560 -6.07 13.06 7.84
C ASN A 560 -5.43 13.72 9.09
N GLY A 561 -4.10 13.65 9.25
CA GLY A 561 -3.38 14.21 10.40
C GLY A 561 -3.30 13.31 11.65
N GLY A 562 -3.91 12.12 11.62
CA GLY A 562 -3.71 11.06 12.62
C GLY A 562 -2.85 9.92 12.08
N LYS A 563 -2.70 8.84 12.85
CA LYS A 563 -1.99 7.62 12.46
C LYS A 563 -2.96 6.46 12.26
N LEU A 564 -2.67 5.61 11.29
CA LEU A 564 -3.39 4.38 10.98
C LEU A 564 -2.40 3.24 10.85
N ALA A 565 -2.67 2.11 11.49
CA ALA A 565 -1.89 0.89 11.34
C ALA A 565 -2.83 -0.31 11.22
N VAL A 566 -2.51 -1.21 10.31
CA VAL A 566 -3.27 -2.43 10.01
C VAL A 566 -2.31 -3.59 9.99
N LYS A 567 -2.58 -4.60 10.82
CA LYS A 567 -1.90 -5.89 10.76
C LYS A 567 -2.94 -6.97 10.50
N ALA A 568 -2.86 -7.70 9.40
CA ALA A 568 -3.89 -8.66 9.04
C ALA A 568 -3.35 -9.86 8.27
N ASP A 569 -3.87 -11.05 8.58
CA ASP A 569 -3.70 -12.28 7.84
C ASP A 569 -4.99 -12.54 7.04
N ILE A 570 -4.86 -12.64 5.72
CA ILE A 570 -5.98 -12.77 4.78
C ILE A 570 -5.84 -14.10 4.05
N ASP A 571 -6.86 -14.95 4.16
CA ASP A 571 -7.03 -16.13 3.31
C ASP A 571 -7.97 -15.76 2.16
N ALA A 572 -7.38 -15.45 1.01
CA ALA A 572 -8.12 -15.00 -0.17
C ALA A 572 -9.05 -16.09 -0.73
N ALA A 573 -8.70 -17.37 -0.58
CA ALA A 573 -9.49 -18.49 -1.08
C ALA A 573 -10.72 -18.75 -0.19
N ALA A 574 -10.56 -18.63 1.13
CA ALA A 574 -11.66 -18.77 2.08
C ALA A 574 -12.49 -17.48 2.26
N GLY A 575 -12.02 -16.34 1.73
CA GLY A 575 -12.61 -15.03 1.98
C GLY A 575 -12.56 -14.66 3.47
N ALA A 576 -11.51 -15.08 4.17
CA ALA A 576 -11.35 -14.88 5.61
C ALA A 576 -10.23 -13.88 5.90
N LEU A 577 -10.39 -13.09 6.95
CA LEU A 577 -9.44 -12.08 7.40
C LEU A 577 -9.42 -12.08 8.93
N LYS A 578 -8.22 -12.18 9.51
CA LYS A 578 -7.99 -11.93 10.93
C LYS A 578 -6.98 -10.82 11.07
N GLY A 579 -7.25 -9.83 11.89
CA GLY A 579 -6.33 -8.71 12.00
C GLY A 579 -6.62 -7.76 13.13
N ARG A 580 -5.77 -6.74 13.24
CA ARG A 580 -5.88 -5.65 14.18
C ARG A 580 -5.74 -4.33 13.44
N LEU A 581 -6.69 -3.43 13.68
CA LEU A 581 -6.74 -2.07 13.17
C LEU A 581 -6.49 -1.12 14.33
N ARG A 582 -5.48 -0.26 14.21
CA ARG A 582 -5.25 0.85 15.12
C ARG A 582 -5.37 2.18 14.40
N ALA A 583 -6.17 3.07 14.96
CA ALA A 583 -6.26 4.47 14.57
C ALA A 583 -5.93 5.34 15.78
N ASP A 584 -5.14 6.39 15.59
CA ASP A 584 -4.80 7.34 16.64
C ASP A 584 -4.97 8.77 16.13
N GLY A 585 -5.98 9.45 16.67
CA GLY A 585 -6.23 10.86 16.39
C GLY A 585 -6.64 11.18 14.95
N VAL A 586 -7.25 10.25 14.22
CA VAL A 586 -7.67 10.44 12.82
C VAL A 586 -8.78 11.49 12.77
N GLN A 587 -8.54 12.60 12.05
CA GLN A 587 -9.52 13.68 11.97
C GLN A 587 -10.74 13.27 11.15
N LEU A 588 -11.93 13.49 11.71
CA LEU A 588 -13.22 13.12 11.14
C LEU A 588 -13.78 14.16 10.16
N ALA A 589 -13.21 15.38 10.12
CA ALA A 589 -13.73 16.46 9.26
C ALA A 589 -13.84 16.07 7.77
N PRO A 590 -12.86 15.35 7.17
CA PRO A 590 -13.00 14.89 5.78
C PRO A 590 -14.08 13.82 5.55
N LEU A 591 -14.56 13.17 6.62
CA LEU A 591 -15.65 12.19 6.58
C LEU A 591 -17.04 12.82 6.77
N ALA A 592 -17.11 14.11 7.10
CA ALA A 592 -18.37 14.83 7.31
C ALA A 592 -19.37 14.70 6.13
N PRO A 593 -18.95 14.71 4.84
CA PRO A 593 -19.89 14.53 3.74
C PRO A 593 -20.64 13.19 3.75
N TYR A 594 -20.06 12.14 4.33
CA TYR A 594 -20.75 10.84 4.49
C TYR A 594 -21.73 10.84 5.65
N ALA A 595 -21.34 11.43 6.80
CA ALA A 595 -22.15 11.40 8.01
C ALA A 595 -23.33 12.39 7.97
N LEU A 596 -23.17 13.51 7.27
CA LEU A 596 -24.14 14.61 7.25
C LEU A 596 -24.87 14.72 5.91
N SER A 597 -24.79 13.71 5.04
CA SER A 597 -25.47 13.70 3.74
C SER A 597 -26.98 13.87 3.94
N GLY A 598 -27.58 14.88 3.27
CA GLY A 598 -29.01 15.18 3.39
C GLY A 598 -29.39 16.09 4.56
N THR A 599 -28.43 16.49 5.40
CA THR A 599 -28.65 17.43 6.51
C THR A 599 -28.06 18.81 6.21
N SER A 600 -28.56 19.86 6.87
CA SER A 600 -27.97 21.20 6.85
C SER A 600 -26.87 21.38 7.91
N LEU A 601 -26.63 20.36 8.75
CA LEU A 601 -25.70 20.44 9.87
C LEU A 601 -24.27 20.69 9.42
N ARG A 602 -23.52 21.43 10.24
CA ARG A 602 -22.10 21.69 10.04
C ARG A 602 -21.27 20.89 11.02
N PHE A 603 -20.31 20.13 10.50
CA PHE A 603 -19.36 19.40 11.32
C PHE A 603 -18.32 20.35 11.93
N GLY A 604 -18.16 20.27 13.24
CA GLY A 604 -17.25 21.09 14.05
C GLY A 604 -15.85 20.53 14.23
N GLY A 605 -15.62 19.29 13.80
CA GLY A 605 -14.38 18.56 14.05
C GLY A 605 -14.60 17.32 14.92
N GLY A 606 -13.53 16.58 15.12
CA GLY A 606 -13.50 15.35 15.92
C GLY A 606 -12.29 14.51 15.55
N ALA A 607 -11.67 13.87 16.54
CA ALA A 607 -10.53 12.97 16.34
C ALA A 607 -10.90 11.56 16.81
N LEU A 608 -10.82 10.59 15.90
CA LEU A 608 -11.11 9.19 16.15
C LEU A 608 -9.82 8.44 16.54
N SER A 609 -9.88 7.74 17.66
CA SER A 609 -8.90 6.72 18.02
C SER A 609 -9.60 5.38 18.17
N ALA A 610 -8.99 4.30 17.70
CA ALA A 610 -9.56 2.96 17.76
C ALA A 610 -8.48 1.91 17.87
N ASP A 611 -8.76 0.84 18.59
CA ASP A 611 -7.95 -0.37 18.65
C ASP A 611 -8.90 -1.56 18.56
N LEU A 612 -9.00 -2.14 17.37
CA LEU A 612 -10.03 -3.10 16.98
C LEU A 612 -9.37 -4.37 16.47
N ASN A 613 -9.82 -5.51 16.99
CA ASN A 613 -9.56 -6.83 16.43
C ASN A 613 -10.68 -7.19 15.46
N LEU A 614 -10.31 -7.64 14.27
CA LEU A 614 -11.18 -8.00 13.16
C LEU A 614 -11.09 -9.52 12.94
N ASP A 615 -12.24 -10.18 12.81
CA ASP A 615 -12.35 -11.60 12.46
C ASP A 615 -13.50 -11.74 11.46
N VAL A 616 -13.15 -11.88 10.19
CA VAL A 616 -14.08 -12.00 9.06
C VAL A 616 -13.89 -13.37 8.45
N GLY A 617 -14.98 -14.05 8.14
CA GLY A 617 -14.95 -15.29 7.37
C GLY A 617 -16.29 -15.62 6.75
N ALA A 618 -16.40 -16.79 6.12
CA ALA A 618 -17.62 -17.21 5.41
C ALA A 618 -18.90 -17.20 6.28
N ARG A 619 -18.77 -17.34 7.60
CA ARG A 619 -19.90 -17.35 8.56
C ARG A 619 -20.30 -15.94 9.05
N GLY A 620 -19.65 -14.89 8.57
CA GLY A 620 -19.89 -13.50 8.96
C GLY A 620 -18.65 -12.79 9.48
N TRP A 621 -18.86 -11.62 10.07
CA TRP A 621 -17.80 -10.79 10.63
C TRP A 621 -18.01 -10.57 12.12
N ARG A 622 -16.91 -10.43 12.85
CA ARG A 622 -16.85 -10.00 14.25
C ARG A 622 -15.77 -8.93 14.39
N VAL A 623 -16.10 -7.89 15.13
CA VAL A 623 -15.17 -6.82 15.50
C VAL A 623 -15.25 -6.64 17.00
N GLY A 624 -14.10 -6.56 17.66
CA GLY A 624 -14.07 -6.25 19.09
C GLY A 624 -12.89 -5.40 19.50
N GLY A 625 -13.03 -4.60 20.56
CA GLY A 625 -11.96 -3.74 21.05
C GLY A 625 -12.46 -2.47 21.72
N SER A 626 -11.77 -1.37 21.44
CA SER A 626 -12.10 -0.04 21.98
C SER A 626 -12.06 1.03 20.90
N ALA A 627 -12.89 2.05 21.06
CA ALA A 627 -12.92 3.22 20.19
C ALA A 627 -13.15 4.47 21.03
N GLY A 628 -12.74 5.63 20.50
CA GLY A 628 -12.98 6.90 21.16
C GLY A 628 -13.02 8.05 20.17
N VAL A 629 -13.80 9.06 20.50
CA VAL A 629 -13.97 10.27 19.70
C VAL A 629 -13.76 11.47 20.59
N ALA A 630 -12.66 12.19 20.37
CA ALA A 630 -12.35 13.41 21.09
C ALA A 630 -12.83 14.65 20.32
N ARG A 631 -13.28 15.67 21.06
CA ARG A 631 -13.65 17.01 20.56
C ARG A 631 -14.66 16.98 19.41
N LEU A 632 -15.72 16.18 19.53
CA LEU A 632 -16.80 16.20 18.55
C LEU A 632 -17.70 17.41 18.80
N ALA A 633 -18.04 18.12 17.74
CA ALA A 633 -19.10 19.13 17.78
C ALA A 633 -19.88 19.12 16.46
N VAL A 634 -21.19 19.27 16.56
CA VAL A 634 -22.11 19.40 15.42
C VAL A 634 -22.93 20.66 15.63
N TYR A 635 -23.00 21.50 14.62
CA TYR A 635 -23.66 22.81 14.68
C TYR A 635 -24.84 22.87 13.71
N GLU A 636 -25.88 23.58 14.12
CA GLU A 636 -26.91 24.04 13.19
C GLU A 636 -26.38 25.21 12.33
N PRO A 637 -26.91 25.41 11.11
CA PRO A 637 -26.56 26.57 10.30
C PRO A 637 -26.76 27.89 11.06
N GLY A 638 -25.76 28.78 11.03
CA GLY A 638 -25.85 30.11 11.65
C GLY A 638 -25.59 30.15 13.17
N GLU A 639 -25.50 28.99 13.82
CA GLU A 639 -25.41 28.90 15.27
C GLU A 639 -23.96 28.83 15.77
N LYS A 640 -23.68 29.55 16.87
CA LYS A 640 -22.34 29.61 17.48
C LYS A 640 -22.09 28.46 18.46
N LEU A 641 -23.15 27.94 19.07
CA LEU A 641 -23.07 26.87 20.06
C LEU A 641 -23.38 25.52 19.40
N PRO A 642 -22.72 24.43 19.82
CA PRO A 642 -22.98 23.11 19.27
C PRO A 642 -24.40 22.66 19.62
N LEU A 643 -25.09 22.11 18.62
CA LEU A 643 -26.34 21.37 18.83
C LEU A 643 -26.08 20.14 19.71
N LEU A 644 -25.02 19.41 19.37
CA LEU A 644 -24.54 18.24 20.08
C LEU A 644 -23.01 18.23 20.01
N GLY A 645 -22.35 17.94 21.12
CA GLY A 645 -20.91 17.77 21.15
C GLY A 645 -20.43 17.13 22.45
N TRP A 646 -19.15 16.79 22.48
CA TRP A 646 -18.48 16.30 23.68
C TRP A 646 -16.98 16.52 23.58
N ARG A 647 -16.32 16.58 24.73
CA ARG A 647 -14.85 16.70 24.79
C ARG A 647 -14.17 15.37 24.56
N ASP A 648 -14.68 14.30 25.16
CA ASP A 648 -14.14 12.95 25.04
C ASP A 648 -15.26 11.92 25.17
N LEU A 649 -15.34 11.00 24.21
CA LEU A 649 -16.18 9.81 24.26
C LEU A 649 -15.26 8.59 24.16
N GLN A 650 -15.29 7.71 25.14
CA GLN A 650 -14.56 6.43 25.10
C GLN A 650 -15.56 5.28 25.16
N VAL A 651 -15.33 4.27 24.32
CA VAL A 651 -16.11 3.04 24.23
C VAL A 651 -15.15 1.87 24.46
N ARG A 652 -15.42 1.06 25.48
CA ARG A 652 -14.58 -0.08 25.88
C ARG A 652 -15.39 -1.37 25.89
N GLY A 653 -14.73 -2.47 25.54
CA GLY A 653 -15.38 -3.78 25.43
C GLY A 653 -16.45 -3.79 24.33
N LEU A 654 -16.20 -3.09 23.23
CA LEU A 654 -17.03 -3.18 22.03
C LEU A 654 -16.92 -4.61 21.49
N SER A 655 -18.05 -5.22 21.17
CA SER A 655 -18.14 -6.45 20.39
C SER A 655 -19.33 -6.33 19.45
N ALA A 656 -19.07 -6.36 18.15
CA ALA A 656 -20.07 -6.27 17.09
C ALA A 656 -19.93 -7.47 16.16
N GLN A 657 -21.06 -8.06 15.74
CA GLN A 657 -21.04 -9.20 14.83
C GLN A 657 -22.27 -9.27 13.91
N GLY A 658 -22.02 -9.74 12.68
CA GLY A 658 -23.01 -10.25 11.73
C GLY A 658 -24.06 -9.27 11.22
N MET A 659 -25.04 -9.83 10.50
CA MET A 659 -26.30 -9.19 10.08
C MET A 659 -27.46 -10.16 10.39
N PRO A 660 -28.52 -9.76 11.12
CA PRO A 660 -28.72 -8.44 11.71
C PRO A 660 -27.65 -8.12 12.76
N LEU A 661 -27.23 -6.85 12.79
CA LEU A 661 -26.15 -6.37 13.64
C LEU A 661 -26.49 -6.67 15.12
N LYS A 662 -25.59 -7.40 15.79
CA LYS A 662 -25.57 -7.53 17.25
C LYS A 662 -24.35 -6.81 17.78
N ALA A 663 -24.56 -5.78 18.60
CA ALA A 663 -23.49 -4.98 19.20
C ALA A 663 -23.65 -4.92 20.72
N THR A 664 -22.60 -5.26 21.45
CA THR A 664 -22.53 -5.15 22.91
C THR A 664 -21.40 -4.21 23.28
N ILE A 665 -21.64 -3.29 24.21
CA ILE A 665 -20.67 -2.33 24.72
C ILE A 665 -20.65 -2.42 26.24
N ASN A 666 -19.47 -2.67 26.81
CA ASN A 666 -19.34 -2.84 28.26
C ASN A 666 -19.32 -1.52 29.02
N ASP A 667 -18.57 -0.53 28.54
CA ASP A 667 -18.36 0.74 29.25
C ASP A 667 -18.27 1.88 28.23
N VAL A 668 -19.09 2.92 28.42
CA VAL A 668 -19.03 4.17 27.69
C VAL A 668 -18.72 5.29 28.67
N ARG A 669 -17.70 6.11 28.38
CA ARG A 669 -17.36 7.28 29.20
C ARG A 669 -17.51 8.53 28.35
N LEU A 670 -18.37 9.44 28.79
CA LEU A 670 -18.72 10.66 28.08
C LEU A 670 -18.37 11.87 28.95
N GLN A 671 -17.33 12.60 28.53
CA GLN A 671 -16.84 13.78 29.24
C GLN A 671 -17.25 15.07 28.53
N GLY A 672 -17.80 15.99 29.31
CA GLY A 672 -18.27 17.28 28.82
C GLY A 672 -19.27 17.19 27.67
N PRO A 673 -20.28 16.30 27.69
CA PRO A 673 -21.31 16.33 26.66
C PRO A 673 -22.08 17.64 26.72
N ALA A 674 -22.37 18.22 25.57
CA ALA A 674 -23.15 19.43 25.41
C ALA A 674 -24.30 19.15 24.46
N ALA A 675 -25.52 19.52 24.84
CA ALA A 675 -26.69 19.47 23.98
C ALA A 675 -27.49 20.77 24.06
N ARG A 676 -28.08 21.16 22.94
CA ARG A 676 -28.93 22.35 22.85
C ARG A 676 -30.33 21.98 22.38
N LEU A 677 -31.31 22.21 23.24
CA LEU A 677 -32.73 21.95 23.00
C LEU A 677 -33.45 23.29 22.90
N VAL A 678 -33.99 23.61 21.73
CA VAL A 678 -34.63 24.89 21.47
C VAL A 678 -36.04 24.65 20.96
N LEU A 679 -37.03 25.22 21.64
CA LEU A 679 -38.38 25.36 21.12
C LEU A 679 -38.47 26.68 20.34
N ASP A 680 -38.93 26.61 19.10
CA ASP A 680 -39.15 27.78 18.25
C ASP A 680 -40.41 28.57 18.67
N GLU A 681 -40.74 29.64 17.93
CA GLU A 681 -41.96 30.44 18.16
C GLU A 681 -43.26 29.62 18.07
N LYS A 682 -43.25 28.49 17.35
CA LYS A 682 -44.38 27.54 17.23
C LYS A 682 -44.34 26.44 18.29
N ARG A 683 -43.34 26.46 19.18
CA ARG A 683 -43.02 25.43 20.17
C ARG A 683 -42.72 24.06 19.55
N GLU A 684 -42.15 24.06 18.35
CA GLU A 684 -41.52 22.90 17.74
C GLU A 684 -40.05 22.84 18.14
N LEU A 685 -39.58 21.65 18.50
CA LEU A 685 -38.21 21.45 18.96
C LEU A 685 -37.23 21.41 17.79
N ASN A 686 -36.06 22.06 17.90
CA ASN A 686 -35.04 22.10 16.86
C ASN A 686 -34.62 20.72 16.33
N LEU A 687 -34.65 19.66 17.16
CA LEU A 687 -34.34 18.28 16.73
C LEU A 687 -35.38 17.70 15.75
N THR A 688 -36.67 18.08 15.81
CA THR A 688 -37.68 17.50 14.90
C THR A 688 -37.43 17.91 13.46
N ARG A 689 -36.89 19.10 13.24
CA ARG A 689 -36.48 19.62 11.92
C ARG A 689 -35.29 18.89 11.30
N LEU A 690 -34.47 18.21 12.11
CA LEU A 690 -33.30 17.45 11.65
C LEU A 690 -33.69 16.10 11.05
N PHE A 691 -34.81 15.53 11.52
CA PHE A 691 -35.32 14.23 11.08
C PHE A 691 -36.57 14.34 10.19
N ALA A 692 -37.22 15.51 10.15
CA ALA A 692 -38.19 15.86 9.13
C ALA A 692 -37.45 16.01 7.79
N GLY A 693 -37.34 14.91 7.03
CA GLY A 693 -36.77 14.90 5.70
C GLY A 693 -37.29 16.09 4.89
N GLN A 694 -36.38 16.82 4.24
CA GLN A 694 -36.67 18.07 3.53
C GLN A 694 -37.96 17.96 2.69
N GLY A 695 -39.04 18.57 3.16
CA GLY A 695 -40.21 19.00 2.37
C GLY A 695 -40.94 17.96 1.53
N GLY A 696 -40.75 16.65 1.74
CA GLY A 696 -41.54 15.62 1.04
C GLY A 696 -42.92 15.51 1.65
N LYS A 697 -43.99 15.76 0.87
CA LYS A 697 -45.38 15.38 1.23
C LYS A 697 -45.37 13.96 1.83
N PRO A 698 -46.10 13.69 2.94
CA PRO A 698 -46.18 12.36 3.50
C PRO A 698 -46.64 11.40 2.40
N ALA A 699 -45.74 10.53 1.96
CA ALA A 699 -46.08 9.49 1.02
C ALA A 699 -47.12 8.60 1.68
N THR A 700 -48.22 8.34 0.97
CA THR A 700 -49.24 7.36 1.35
C THR A 700 -48.54 6.07 1.81
N PRO A 701 -48.90 5.48 2.97
CA PRO A 701 -48.17 4.32 3.48
C PRO A 701 -48.27 3.19 2.46
N ALA A 702 -47.14 2.83 1.86
CA ALA A 702 -47.06 1.62 1.06
C ALA A 702 -47.34 0.42 1.98
N PRO A 703 -48.11 -0.60 1.53
CA PRO A 703 -48.43 -1.74 2.36
C PRO A 703 -47.15 -2.51 2.72
N SER A 704 -46.84 -2.52 4.02
CA SER A 704 -46.01 -3.48 4.75
C SER A 704 -44.95 -4.23 3.93
N ALA A 705 -43.89 -3.53 3.50
CA ALA A 705 -42.61 -4.20 3.39
C ALA A 705 -42.24 -4.68 4.80
N LYS A 706 -41.98 -5.99 4.99
CA LYS A 706 -41.50 -6.54 6.27
C LYS A 706 -40.37 -5.64 6.76
N ALA A 707 -40.60 -4.91 7.85
CA ALA A 707 -39.60 -4.05 8.45
C ALA A 707 -38.35 -4.88 8.71
N ALA A 708 -37.21 -4.44 8.19
CA ALA A 708 -35.94 -5.11 8.42
C ALA A 708 -35.73 -5.23 9.95
N PRO A 709 -35.30 -6.39 10.46
CA PRO A 709 -35.12 -6.59 11.90
C PRO A 709 -34.15 -5.53 12.44
N LEU A 710 -34.58 -4.79 13.47
CA LEU A 710 -33.78 -3.76 14.11
C LEU A 710 -32.47 -4.36 14.67
N PRO A 711 -31.35 -3.61 14.63
CA PRO A 711 -30.11 -4.05 15.24
C PRO A 711 -30.26 -4.21 16.75
N LEU A 712 -29.72 -5.30 17.30
CA LEU A 712 -29.67 -5.54 18.74
C LEU A 712 -28.42 -4.84 19.29
N VAL A 713 -28.61 -3.74 20.01
CA VAL A 713 -27.55 -2.95 20.62
C VAL A 713 -27.77 -2.94 22.12
N GLU A 714 -26.75 -3.36 22.87
CA GLU A 714 -26.73 -3.40 24.33
C GLU A 714 -25.54 -2.59 24.85
N VAL A 715 -25.80 -1.67 25.78
CA VAL A 715 -24.79 -0.85 26.46
C VAL A 715 -24.97 -1.05 27.96
N ARG A 716 -23.96 -1.66 28.59
CA ARG A 716 -24.03 -2.03 30.01
C ARG A 716 -23.92 -0.82 30.94
N SER A 717 -22.99 0.09 30.67
CA SER A 717 -22.90 1.36 31.40
C SER A 717 -22.48 2.53 30.50
N ILE A 718 -23.06 3.69 30.77
CA ILE A 718 -22.67 4.99 30.21
C ILE A 718 -22.44 5.93 31.39
N HIS A 719 -21.20 6.39 31.54
CA HIS A 719 -20.76 7.31 32.58
C HIS A 719 -20.70 8.72 31.99
N VAL A 720 -21.43 9.65 32.60
CA VAL A 720 -21.49 11.05 32.19
C VAL A 720 -20.76 11.89 33.23
N GLN A 721 -19.87 12.78 32.77
CA GLN A 721 -19.18 13.74 33.65
C GLN A 721 -19.12 15.13 33.02
N GLY A 722 -19.52 16.15 33.78
CA GLY A 722 -19.42 17.55 33.37
C GLY A 722 -20.34 17.92 32.21
N GLY A 723 -21.49 17.25 32.07
CA GLY A 723 -22.43 17.51 31.00
C GLY A 723 -23.13 18.87 31.13
N ARG A 724 -23.53 19.43 29.99
CA ARG A 724 -24.30 20.67 29.87
C ARG A 724 -25.47 20.47 28.92
N VAL A 725 -26.65 20.92 29.32
CA VAL A 725 -27.85 20.97 28.49
C VAL A 725 -28.41 22.38 28.55
N GLN A 726 -28.46 23.04 27.40
CA GLN A 726 -29.10 24.34 27.27
C GLN A 726 -30.50 24.15 26.74
N PHE A 727 -31.48 24.67 27.47
CA PHE A 727 -32.86 24.69 27.04
C PHE A 727 -33.29 26.14 26.79
N ALA A 728 -33.92 26.39 25.64
CA ALA A 728 -34.51 27.68 25.32
C ALA A 728 -35.91 27.51 24.73
N ASP A 729 -36.82 28.41 25.07
CA ASP A 729 -38.19 28.46 24.56
C ASP A 729 -38.48 29.86 24.03
N HIS A 730 -38.40 29.99 22.70
CA HIS A 730 -38.71 31.22 21.95
C HIS A 730 -40.22 31.38 21.68
N GLY A 731 -41.05 30.44 22.14
CA GLY A 731 -42.50 30.58 22.16
C GLY A 731 -43.01 31.42 23.34
N MET A 732 -42.11 31.95 24.16
CA MET A 732 -42.40 32.83 25.30
C MET A 732 -42.04 34.29 25.00
N LYS A 733 -42.64 35.25 25.72
CA LYS A 733 -42.35 36.69 25.55
C LYS A 733 -42.20 37.34 26.92
N PRO A 734 -40.98 37.75 27.34
CA PRO A 734 -39.69 37.57 26.68
C PRO A 734 -39.28 36.08 26.62
N ASP A 735 -38.30 35.77 25.80
CA ASP A 735 -37.81 34.39 25.62
C ASP A 735 -37.33 33.76 26.92
N PHE A 736 -37.57 32.47 27.08
CA PHE A 736 -37.05 31.69 28.21
C PHE A 736 -35.76 30.97 27.83
N ALA A 737 -34.78 30.96 28.73
CA ALA A 737 -33.59 30.14 28.63
C ALA A 737 -33.11 29.69 30.00
N SER A 738 -32.61 28.45 30.09
CA SER A 738 -31.99 27.90 31.30
C SER A 738 -30.83 26.97 30.93
N ASP A 739 -29.76 27.01 31.75
CA ASP A 739 -28.57 26.17 31.59
C ASP A 739 -28.53 25.11 32.69
N MET A 740 -28.58 23.84 32.30
CA MET A 740 -28.28 22.72 33.19
C MET A 740 -26.81 22.35 32.99
N HIS A 741 -26.00 22.37 34.04
CA HIS A 741 -24.56 22.12 33.93
C HIS A 741 -24.03 21.22 35.04
N ASN A 742 -22.77 20.80 34.92
CA ASN A 742 -22.12 19.83 35.81
C ASN A 742 -22.88 18.50 35.91
N LEU A 743 -23.63 18.12 34.87
CA LEU A 743 -24.36 16.86 34.83
C LEU A 743 -23.39 15.68 34.98
N ARG A 744 -23.65 14.83 35.95
CA ARG A 744 -22.81 13.67 36.29
C ARG A 744 -23.65 12.49 36.75
N GLY A 745 -23.20 11.29 36.43
CA GLY A 745 -23.84 10.05 36.84
C GLY A 745 -23.76 8.97 35.78
N SER A 746 -24.68 8.02 35.84
CA SER A 746 -24.64 6.85 34.96
C SER A 746 -25.99 6.45 34.40
N ILE A 747 -25.94 5.84 33.22
CA ILE A 747 -27.04 5.13 32.57
C ILE A 747 -26.62 3.67 32.45
N GLN A 748 -27.43 2.74 32.94
CA GLN A 748 -27.11 1.31 32.99
C GLN A 748 -28.10 0.50 32.17
N ASN A 749 -27.64 -0.60 31.57
CA ASN A 749 -28.47 -1.61 30.90
C ASN A 749 -29.35 -1.06 29.75
N LEU A 750 -28.81 -0.12 28.97
CA LEU A 750 -29.48 0.40 27.79
C LEU A 750 -29.53 -0.69 26.71
N SER A 751 -30.72 -0.97 26.16
CA SER A 751 -30.87 -2.04 25.18
C SER A 751 -31.97 -1.71 24.16
N THR A 752 -31.77 -2.15 22.92
CA THR A 752 -32.82 -2.15 21.89
C THR A 752 -33.70 -3.41 21.94
N ARG A 753 -33.46 -4.33 22.87
CA ARG A 753 -34.35 -5.47 23.10
C ARG A 753 -35.70 -4.98 23.62
N ALA A 754 -36.79 -5.48 23.04
CA ALA A 754 -38.13 -5.16 23.48
C ALA A 754 -38.32 -5.46 24.98
N LYS A 755 -39.00 -4.55 25.69
CA LYS A 755 -39.30 -4.61 27.13
C LYS A 755 -38.10 -4.51 28.09
N GLN A 756 -36.87 -4.42 27.59
CA GLN A 756 -35.71 -4.17 28.46
C GLN A 756 -35.68 -2.69 28.85
N ARG A 757 -35.47 -2.43 30.14
CA ARG A 757 -35.37 -1.08 30.72
C ARG A 757 -33.90 -0.76 30.97
N GLY A 758 -33.53 0.49 30.72
CA GLY A 758 -32.27 1.05 31.18
C GLY A 758 -32.50 1.97 32.37
N ASN A 759 -31.60 1.94 33.36
CA ASN A 759 -31.67 2.75 34.57
C ASN A 759 -30.86 4.03 34.39
N ILE A 760 -31.42 5.17 34.78
CA ILE A 760 -30.79 6.49 34.67
C ILE A 760 -30.61 7.06 36.08
N THR A 761 -29.42 7.56 36.37
CA THR A 761 -29.10 8.30 37.59
C THR A 761 -28.17 9.44 37.25
N LEU A 762 -28.71 10.66 37.20
CA LEU A 762 -27.96 11.88 36.86
C LEU A 762 -28.24 12.97 37.88
N ASP A 763 -27.18 13.65 38.33
CA ASP A 763 -27.26 14.88 39.12
C ASP A 763 -26.60 16.02 38.37
N GLY A 764 -27.13 17.22 38.50
CA GLY A 764 -26.53 18.43 37.97
C GLY A 764 -27.03 19.67 38.68
N ASP A 765 -26.54 20.80 38.22
CA ASP A 765 -26.92 22.11 38.69
C ASP A 765 -27.78 22.80 37.62
N VAL A 766 -28.69 23.67 38.05
CA VAL A 766 -29.55 24.49 37.18
C VAL A 766 -29.26 25.96 37.48
N ASP A 767 -28.85 26.69 36.44
CA ASP A 767 -28.36 28.06 36.54
C ASP A 767 -27.32 28.20 37.69
N GLN A 768 -27.39 29.24 38.52
CA GLN A 768 -26.34 29.51 39.52
C GLN A 768 -26.46 28.69 40.82
N PHE A 769 -27.68 28.41 41.30
CA PHE A 769 -27.91 27.85 42.65
C PHE A 769 -28.97 26.74 42.72
N GLY A 770 -29.60 26.40 41.59
CA GLY A 770 -30.56 25.29 41.53
C GLY A 770 -29.85 23.95 41.38
N ASP A 771 -30.52 22.87 41.77
CA ASP A 771 -30.07 21.51 41.45
C ASP A 771 -31.16 20.69 40.76
N VAL A 772 -30.72 19.74 39.94
CA VAL A 772 -31.56 18.77 39.25
C VAL A 772 -31.06 17.36 39.54
N LYS A 773 -32.00 16.48 39.90
CA LYS A 773 -31.76 15.05 40.06
C LYS A 773 -32.72 14.27 39.19
N VAL A 774 -32.17 13.39 38.37
CA VAL A 774 -32.91 12.49 37.49
C VAL A 774 -32.66 11.07 37.96
N ARG A 775 -33.72 10.34 38.30
CA ARG A 775 -33.67 8.93 38.70
C ARG A 775 -34.78 8.18 37.99
N GLY A 776 -34.54 6.97 37.53
CA GLY A 776 -35.62 6.18 36.95
C GLY A 776 -35.15 5.08 36.04
N ALA A 777 -36.11 4.45 35.38
CA ALA A 777 -35.88 3.37 34.44
C ALA A 777 -36.84 3.51 33.24
N LEU A 778 -36.32 3.45 32.02
CA LEU A 778 -37.11 3.61 30.79
C LEU A 778 -36.71 2.61 29.71
N SER A 779 -37.64 2.27 28.81
CA SER A 779 -37.34 1.49 27.61
C SER A 779 -37.05 2.40 26.41
N PRO A 780 -35.84 2.37 25.82
CA PRO A 780 -35.42 3.36 24.80
C PRO A 780 -36.25 3.35 23.51
N LEU A 781 -36.70 2.18 23.06
CA LEU A 781 -37.49 2.03 21.83
C LEU A 781 -39.00 2.09 22.07
N ALA A 782 -39.43 1.96 23.32
CA ALA A 782 -40.83 1.98 23.71
C ALA A 782 -41.03 2.81 24.99
N PRO A 783 -40.64 4.10 24.99
CA PRO A 783 -40.70 4.92 26.20
C PRO A 783 -42.14 5.14 26.68
N THR A 784 -43.14 4.97 25.82
CA THR A 784 -44.56 5.05 26.21
C THR A 784 -45.08 3.80 26.90
N ASP A 785 -44.37 2.67 26.78
CA ASP A 785 -44.89 1.37 27.23
C ASP A 785 -44.38 1.00 28.62
N ASN A 786 -43.16 1.44 28.96
CA ASN A 786 -42.52 1.12 30.24
C ASN A 786 -41.48 2.18 30.63
N THR A 787 -41.93 3.17 31.40
CA THR A 787 -41.09 4.26 31.93
C THR A 787 -41.51 4.60 33.36
N ASP A 788 -40.57 4.69 34.30
CA ASP A 788 -40.78 5.27 35.65
C ASP A 788 -39.62 6.22 35.88
N ILE A 789 -39.86 7.53 35.73
CA ILE A 789 -38.83 8.56 35.87
C ILE A 789 -39.28 9.56 36.91
N THR A 790 -38.37 9.83 37.84
CA THR A 790 -38.44 10.91 38.82
C THR A 790 -37.45 12.01 38.45
N LEU A 791 -37.95 13.24 38.35
CA LEU A 791 -37.18 14.46 38.18
C LEU A 791 -37.41 15.33 39.42
N ALA A 792 -36.35 15.69 40.12
CA ALA A 792 -36.41 16.59 41.27
C ALA A 792 -35.58 17.84 40.97
N PHE A 793 -36.25 18.97 40.89
CA PHE A 793 -35.64 20.30 40.79
C PHE A 793 -35.75 20.98 42.15
N ARG A 794 -34.66 21.55 42.64
CA ARG A 794 -34.66 22.25 43.93
C ARG A 794 -34.06 23.63 43.77
N ASN A 795 -34.60 24.59 44.52
CA ASN A 795 -34.07 25.95 44.63
C ASN A 795 -33.94 26.70 43.29
N ILE A 796 -34.87 26.48 42.36
CA ILE A 796 -34.93 27.21 41.09
C ILE A 796 -35.40 28.64 41.34
N SER A 797 -34.72 29.63 40.78
CA SER A 797 -35.13 31.04 40.91
C SER A 797 -36.42 31.30 40.13
N MET A 798 -37.48 31.75 40.80
CA MET A 798 -38.71 32.14 40.13
C MET A 798 -38.51 33.35 39.20
N GLY A 799 -37.48 34.16 39.44
CA GLY A 799 -37.09 35.24 38.54
C GLY A 799 -36.69 34.74 37.14
N THR A 800 -36.03 33.59 37.04
CA THR A 800 -35.69 32.97 35.74
C THR A 800 -36.94 32.42 35.03
N LEU A 801 -37.98 32.06 35.79
CA LEU A 801 -39.25 31.51 35.28
C LEU A 801 -40.29 32.59 34.95
N ASN A 802 -39.95 33.88 35.09
CA ASN A 802 -40.83 34.99 34.76
C ASN A 802 -41.49 34.90 33.38
N PRO A 803 -40.78 34.52 32.28
CA PRO A 803 -41.42 34.28 30.98
C PRO A 803 -42.68 33.39 31.04
N TYR A 804 -42.67 32.34 31.85
CA TYR A 804 -43.83 31.46 32.03
C TYR A 804 -44.92 32.10 32.88
N SER A 805 -44.56 32.75 33.99
CA SER A 805 -45.54 33.44 34.86
C SER A 805 -46.28 34.55 34.11
N MET A 806 -45.57 35.34 33.30
CA MET A 806 -46.17 36.43 32.52
C MET A 806 -47.07 35.91 31.40
N ASN A 807 -46.65 34.86 30.68
CA ASN A 807 -47.43 34.32 29.56
C ASN A 807 -48.64 33.47 29.96
N PHE A 808 -48.58 32.75 31.08
CA PHE A 808 -49.66 31.84 31.50
C PHE A 808 -50.50 32.36 32.66
N ALA A 809 -49.97 33.26 33.47
CA ALA A 809 -50.69 33.79 34.63
C ALA A 809 -50.87 35.32 34.60
N GLY A 810 -50.14 36.05 33.76
CA GLY A 810 -50.26 37.50 33.61
C GLY A 810 -49.60 38.31 34.74
N TRP A 811 -48.67 37.71 35.49
CA TRP A 811 -47.98 38.36 36.62
C TRP A 811 -46.46 38.20 36.54
N GLN A 812 -45.73 39.26 36.91
CA GLN A 812 -44.29 39.17 37.16
C GLN A 812 -44.02 38.70 38.59
N VAL A 813 -42.93 37.96 38.79
CA VAL A 813 -42.39 37.56 40.11
C VAL A 813 -41.10 38.31 40.38
N LYS A 814 -41.02 38.98 41.54
CA LYS A 814 -39.84 39.74 41.99
C LYS A 814 -38.82 38.85 42.68
N ASP A 815 -39.28 37.94 43.51
CA ASP A 815 -38.43 36.98 44.24
C ASP A 815 -39.22 35.70 44.58
N GLY A 816 -38.49 34.64 44.92
CA GLY A 816 -39.05 33.35 45.31
C GLY A 816 -38.24 32.17 44.77
N ARG A 817 -38.32 31.04 45.47
CA ARG A 817 -37.66 29.78 45.08
C ARG A 817 -38.66 28.68 44.84
N LEU A 818 -38.44 27.94 43.77
CA LEU A 818 -39.28 26.84 43.34
C LEU A 818 -38.53 25.51 43.50
N SER A 819 -39.20 24.54 44.10
CA SER A 819 -38.79 23.14 44.09
C SER A 819 -39.91 22.30 43.51
N VAL A 820 -39.58 21.44 42.54
CA VAL A 820 -40.55 20.61 41.82
C VAL A 820 -40.09 19.16 41.84
N ASP A 821 -40.92 18.28 42.39
CA ASP A 821 -40.74 16.84 42.29
C ASP A 821 -41.76 16.29 41.29
N LEU A 822 -41.29 15.70 40.19
CA LEU A 822 -42.11 15.10 39.15
C LEU A 822 -41.82 13.60 39.12
N ARG A 823 -42.83 12.76 39.26
CA ARG A 823 -42.72 11.32 39.00
C ARG A 823 -43.71 10.90 37.93
N TYR A 824 -43.22 10.37 36.82
CA TYR A 824 -44.03 9.91 35.71
C TYR A 824 -43.84 8.41 35.50
N LEU A 825 -44.91 7.67 35.76
CA LEU A 825 -45.05 6.26 35.46
C LEU A 825 -45.89 6.08 34.18
N LEU A 826 -45.31 5.46 33.17
CA LEU A 826 -45.98 5.07 31.93
C LEU A 826 -45.98 3.55 31.82
N GLU A 827 -47.17 2.98 31.80
CA GLU A 827 -47.41 1.56 31.53
C GLU A 827 -48.41 1.45 30.38
N GLN A 828 -48.01 0.86 29.26
CA GLN A 828 -48.88 0.67 28.08
C GLN A 828 -49.60 1.96 27.63
N ARG A 829 -48.85 3.06 27.50
CA ARG A 829 -49.35 4.40 27.10
C ARG A 829 -50.31 5.05 28.12
N GLN A 830 -50.52 4.44 29.28
CA GLN A 830 -51.22 5.07 30.41
C GLN A 830 -50.23 5.85 31.26
N LEU A 831 -50.45 7.15 31.37
CA LEU A 831 -49.66 8.06 32.18
C LEU A 831 -50.25 8.18 33.58
N LYS A 832 -49.41 7.94 34.60
CA LYS A 832 -49.65 8.35 35.99
C LYS A 832 -48.51 9.26 36.42
N GLY A 833 -48.81 10.54 36.51
CA GLY A 833 -47.94 11.61 37.00
C GLY A 833 -48.27 12.01 38.43
N GLU A 834 -47.25 12.07 39.29
CA GLU A 834 -47.32 12.65 40.63
C GLU A 834 -46.39 13.87 40.63
N ASN A 835 -46.97 15.07 40.67
CA ASN A 835 -46.20 16.32 40.64
C ASN A 835 -46.39 17.03 41.97
N ARG A 836 -45.31 17.34 42.68
CA ARG A 836 -45.34 18.17 43.88
C ARG A 836 -44.56 19.45 43.63
N VAL A 837 -45.20 20.57 43.93
CA VAL A 837 -44.66 21.91 43.71
C VAL A 837 -44.56 22.61 45.06
N VAL A 838 -43.35 23.01 45.41
CA VAL A 838 -43.06 23.78 46.62
C VAL A 838 -42.50 25.13 46.23
N ILE A 839 -43.05 26.20 46.78
CA ILE A 839 -42.57 27.57 46.56
C ILE A 839 -42.24 28.22 47.89
N ASP A 840 -41.03 28.73 48.05
CA ASP A 840 -40.55 29.42 49.24
C ASP A 840 -40.44 30.93 48.99
N SER A 841 -40.99 31.74 49.91
CA SER A 841 -40.89 33.20 49.95
C SER A 841 -41.29 33.90 48.63
N LEU A 842 -42.43 33.52 48.04
CA LEU A 842 -42.90 34.08 46.78
C LEU A 842 -43.30 35.56 46.90
N GLN A 843 -42.65 36.44 46.14
CA GLN A 843 -43.00 37.86 46.07
C GLN A 843 -43.50 38.21 44.66
N LEU A 844 -44.80 38.47 44.55
CA LEU A 844 -45.41 38.93 43.30
C LEU A 844 -45.03 40.39 43.01
N GLY A 845 -44.74 40.66 41.75
CA GLY A 845 -44.49 41.98 41.21
C GLY A 845 -45.76 42.64 40.67
N ASP A 846 -45.59 43.31 39.54
CA ASP A 846 -46.68 44.02 38.85
C ASP A 846 -47.48 43.04 37.98
N GLU A 847 -48.79 43.29 37.92
CA GLU A 847 -49.70 42.58 37.02
C GLU A 847 -49.56 43.15 35.61
N LEU A 848 -49.48 42.29 34.59
CA LEU A 848 -49.29 42.74 33.22
C LEU A 848 -50.56 43.46 32.71
N PRO A 849 -50.42 44.57 31.97
CA PRO A 849 -51.55 45.27 31.36
C PRO A 849 -52.24 44.41 30.30
N ASP A 850 -53.51 44.70 30.00
CA ASP A 850 -54.32 43.95 29.02
C ASP A 850 -53.73 43.94 27.59
N SER A 851 -52.84 44.89 27.28
CA SER A 851 -52.09 44.93 26.02
C SER A 851 -51.09 43.78 25.90
N GLU A 852 -50.61 43.22 27.01
CA GLU A 852 -49.49 42.26 27.06
C GLU A 852 -49.93 40.83 27.44
N TYR A 853 -51.08 40.66 28.12
CA TYR A 853 -51.62 39.35 28.49
C TYR A 853 -53.12 39.22 28.13
N LYS A 854 -53.50 38.16 27.41
CA LYS A 854 -54.87 37.90 26.92
C LYS A 854 -55.58 36.72 27.61
N GLY A 855 -54.99 36.14 28.64
CA GLY A 855 -55.55 34.98 29.35
C GLY A 855 -56.52 35.37 30.47
N PRO A 856 -57.15 34.38 31.13
CA PRO A 856 -58.01 34.62 32.29
C PRO A 856 -57.21 35.24 33.45
N ARG A 857 -57.79 36.26 34.09
CA ARG A 857 -57.19 36.99 35.23
C ARG A 857 -57.41 36.19 36.51
N LEU A 858 -56.33 35.58 37.02
CA LEU A 858 -56.34 34.84 38.28
C LEU A 858 -55.99 35.78 39.44
N PRO A 859 -56.73 35.78 40.56
CA PRO A 859 -56.42 36.61 41.73
C PRO A 859 -55.22 36.04 42.51
N LEU A 860 -54.03 36.04 41.92
CA LEU A 860 -52.85 35.36 42.45
C LEU A 860 -52.41 35.88 43.82
N ARG A 861 -52.54 37.19 44.09
CA ARG A 861 -52.24 37.75 45.41
C ARG A 861 -53.06 37.10 46.53
N LEU A 862 -54.34 36.85 46.26
CA LEU A 862 -55.22 36.17 47.20
C LEU A 862 -54.85 34.70 47.32
N ALA A 863 -54.54 34.03 46.20
CA ALA A 863 -54.12 32.63 46.21
C ALA A 863 -52.82 32.42 47.01
N VAL A 864 -51.82 33.30 46.86
CA VAL A 864 -50.57 33.27 47.64
C VAL A 864 -50.87 33.46 49.13
N ALA A 865 -51.65 34.48 49.50
CA ALA A 865 -51.99 34.76 50.89
C ALA A 865 -52.76 33.63 51.61
N ILE A 866 -53.47 32.77 50.84
CA ILE A 866 -54.22 31.62 51.38
C ILE A 866 -53.34 30.37 51.47
N LEU A 867 -52.45 30.17 50.51
CA LEU A 867 -51.67 28.94 50.37
C LEU A 867 -50.31 29.00 51.07
N GLU A 868 -49.83 30.20 51.40
CA GLU A 868 -48.58 30.43 52.12
C GLU A 868 -48.75 30.16 53.62
N ASP A 869 -47.90 29.31 54.18
CA ASP A 869 -47.88 28.97 55.60
C ASP A 869 -47.06 29.97 56.45
N SER A 870 -46.91 29.69 57.75
CA SER A 870 -46.16 30.56 58.68
C SER A 870 -44.67 30.67 58.36
N ASP A 871 -44.12 29.73 57.59
CA ASP A 871 -42.72 29.68 57.17
C ASP A 871 -42.53 30.29 55.77
N LYS A 872 -43.57 30.98 55.25
CA LYS A 872 -43.60 31.57 53.91
C LYS A 872 -43.52 30.55 52.78
N ARG A 873 -44.11 29.36 52.96
CA ARG A 873 -44.02 28.24 52.03
C ARG A 873 -45.38 27.81 51.49
N ILE A 874 -45.44 27.52 50.19
CA ILE A 874 -46.60 26.96 49.48
C ILE A 874 -46.23 25.54 49.05
N ASP A 875 -47.04 24.54 49.41
CA ASP A 875 -46.81 23.13 49.06
C ASP A 875 -48.05 22.52 48.41
N LEU A 876 -47.93 22.11 47.14
CA LEU A 876 -49.05 21.68 46.30
C LEU A 876 -48.77 20.33 45.64
N ASP A 877 -49.64 19.37 45.86
CA ASP A 877 -49.66 18.09 45.14
C ASP A 877 -50.65 18.15 43.97
N LEU A 878 -50.14 17.92 42.75
CA LEU A 878 -50.84 18.04 41.47
C LEU A 878 -50.72 16.71 40.69
N PRO A 879 -51.50 15.67 41.05
CA PRO A 879 -51.50 14.42 40.30
C PRO A 879 -52.09 14.61 38.90
N VAL A 880 -51.54 13.92 37.91
CA VAL A 880 -52.02 13.90 36.53
C VAL A 880 -52.18 12.45 36.10
N ALA A 881 -53.31 12.06 35.53
CA ALA A 881 -53.50 10.72 35.00
C ALA A 881 -54.27 10.77 33.68
N GLY A 882 -53.95 9.88 32.74
CA GLY A 882 -54.65 9.80 31.45
C GLY A 882 -53.95 8.92 30.41
N SER A 883 -54.63 8.69 29.29
CA SER A 883 -54.07 8.02 28.12
C SER A 883 -53.30 9.01 27.24
N LEU A 884 -52.17 8.60 26.66
CA LEU A 884 -51.46 9.41 25.66
C LEU A 884 -52.19 9.48 24.31
N ASP A 885 -53.15 8.59 24.06
CA ASP A 885 -53.92 8.53 22.81
C ASP A 885 -55.12 9.50 22.78
N ASP A 886 -55.58 9.97 23.95
CA ASP A 886 -56.69 10.93 24.08
C ASP A 886 -56.37 11.94 25.21
N PRO A 887 -55.68 13.06 24.88
CA PRO A 887 -55.12 13.98 25.86
C PRO A 887 -56.16 14.97 26.44
N GLN A 888 -57.30 14.46 26.92
CA GLN A 888 -58.29 15.23 27.69
C GLN A 888 -57.83 15.37 29.17
N PHE A 889 -56.72 16.06 29.41
CA PHE A 889 -56.20 16.27 30.77
C PHE A 889 -57.04 17.33 31.52
N SER A 890 -57.81 16.94 32.54
CA SER A 890 -58.68 17.88 33.28
C SER A 890 -57.93 18.60 34.41
N TYR A 891 -57.27 19.73 34.12
CA TYR A 891 -56.51 20.50 35.11
C TYR A 891 -57.37 21.24 36.16
N GLY A 892 -58.55 21.74 35.76
CA GLY A 892 -59.36 22.63 36.60
C GLY A 892 -59.99 22.00 37.85
N LYS A 893 -60.30 20.69 37.82
CA LYS A 893 -60.95 20.00 38.96
C LYS A 893 -59.95 19.53 40.05
N ILE A 894 -58.67 19.45 39.72
CA ILE A 894 -57.61 18.92 40.61
C ILE A 894 -57.05 20.04 41.49
N ILE A 895 -56.82 21.23 40.92
CA ILE A 895 -56.31 22.41 41.65
C ILE A 895 -57.32 22.86 42.72
N TRP A 896 -58.62 22.90 42.41
CA TRP A 896 -59.66 23.31 43.37
C TRP A 896 -59.76 22.35 44.57
N LYS A 897 -59.55 21.04 44.36
CA LYS A 897 -59.51 20.04 45.45
C LYS A 897 -58.27 20.18 46.34
N ALA A 898 -57.12 20.55 45.78
CA ALA A 898 -55.89 20.78 46.54
C ALA A 898 -56.03 22.01 47.48
N ILE A 899 -56.60 23.12 46.97
CA ILE A 899 -56.83 24.34 47.77
C ILE A 899 -57.80 24.09 48.93
N VAL A 900 -58.93 23.39 48.68
CA VAL A 900 -59.93 23.12 49.73
C VAL A 900 -59.38 22.22 50.85
N ASN A 901 -58.49 21.26 50.53
CA ASN A 901 -57.88 20.37 51.52
C ASN A 901 -56.85 21.07 52.43
N VAL A 902 -56.18 22.12 51.94
CA VAL A 902 -55.24 22.93 52.74
C VAL A 902 -56.01 23.88 53.65
N VAL A 903 -57.06 24.54 53.14
CA VAL A 903 -57.89 25.48 53.91
C VAL A 903 -58.70 24.78 55.01
N THR A 904 -59.08 23.51 54.84
CA THR A 904 -59.83 22.75 55.87
C THR A 904 -58.95 22.19 57.01
N LYS A 905 -57.61 22.24 56.90
CA LYS A 905 -56.67 21.76 57.94
C LYS A 905 -56.12 22.86 58.86
N VAL A 906 -56.49 24.12 58.65
CA VAL A 906 -56.04 25.23 59.50
C VAL A 906 -57.25 25.92 60.12
N VAL A 907 -57.69 25.40 61.27
CA VAL A 907 -58.53 26.13 62.21
C VAL A 907 -57.98 25.90 63.61
N THR A 908 -56.84 26.52 63.92
CA THR A 908 -56.46 27.04 65.25
C THR A 908 -55.06 27.64 65.19
N ALA A 909 -54.95 28.95 64.91
CA ALA A 909 -54.00 29.86 65.57
C ALA A 909 -54.19 31.30 65.04
N PRO A 910 -54.64 32.25 65.88
CA PRO A 910 -54.73 33.66 65.55
C PRO A 910 -53.44 34.42 65.91
N PHE A 911 -53.04 35.37 65.05
CA PHE A 911 -52.15 36.53 65.28
C PHE A 911 -50.99 36.41 66.30
N ARG A 912 -49.75 36.31 65.77
CA ARG A 912 -48.49 36.58 66.51
C ARG A 912 -47.53 37.52 65.75
N ALA A 913 -48.09 38.41 64.94
CA ALA A 913 -47.34 39.24 63.97
C ALA A 913 -46.69 40.53 64.54
N LEU A 914 -46.24 40.58 65.81
CA LEU A 914 -45.61 41.80 66.36
C LEU A 914 -44.26 41.57 67.09
N GLY A 915 -43.57 40.45 66.85
CA GLY A 915 -42.26 40.17 67.46
C GLY A 915 -41.02 40.54 66.61
N ALA A 916 -41.18 40.81 65.31
CA ALA A 916 -40.05 40.89 64.37
C ALA A 916 -39.38 42.29 64.25
N LEU A 917 -39.80 43.28 65.03
CA LEU A 917 -39.23 44.64 65.00
C LEU A 917 -38.07 44.88 66.00
N LEU A 918 -37.63 43.84 66.72
CA LEU A 918 -36.51 43.93 67.66
C LEU A 918 -35.50 42.80 67.43
N GLY A 919 -34.68 42.96 66.39
CA GLY A 919 -33.27 42.56 66.37
C GLY A 919 -32.93 41.06 66.44
N GLY A 920 -32.63 40.48 65.27
CA GLY A 920 -31.79 39.28 65.14
C GLY A 920 -32.30 38.33 64.06
N GLU A 921 -31.92 38.55 62.79
CA GLU A 921 -32.05 37.50 61.77
C GLU A 921 -31.15 36.33 62.14
N GLY A 922 -31.75 35.22 62.56
CA GLY A 922 -31.06 33.93 62.65
C GLY A 922 -30.66 33.46 61.26
N PHE A 923 -29.45 32.93 61.12
CA PHE A 923 -29.01 32.33 59.86
C PHE A 923 -29.89 31.12 59.53
N ASP A 924 -30.32 30.98 58.28
CA ASP A 924 -30.92 29.75 57.80
C ASP A 924 -29.96 28.58 58.05
N ASP A 925 -30.51 27.52 58.62
CA ASP A 925 -29.79 26.30 58.96
C ASP A 925 -29.19 25.67 57.70
N ILE A 926 -27.89 25.34 57.74
CA ILE A 926 -27.16 24.77 56.62
C ILE A 926 -27.21 23.26 56.75
N ARG A 927 -27.83 22.57 55.79
CA ARG A 927 -28.16 21.14 55.94
C ARG A 927 -27.37 20.26 54.97
N PHE A 928 -27.07 19.04 55.38
CA PHE A 928 -26.47 18.00 54.55
C PHE A 928 -27.43 16.84 54.34
N VAL A 929 -27.35 16.19 53.19
CA VAL A 929 -28.09 14.94 52.95
C VAL A 929 -27.54 13.86 53.89
N ALA A 930 -28.44 13.11 54.52
CA ALA A 930 -28.06 12.02 55.41
C ALA A 930 -27.15 11.00 54.68
N GLY A 931 -26.06 10.59 55.31
CA GLY A 931 -25.04 9.72 54.74
C GLY A 931 -24.06 10.38 53.77
N GLU A 932 -24.27 11.64 53.36
CA GLU A 932 -23.42 12.35 52.40
C GLU A 932 -22.65 13.52 53.01
N ALA A 933 -21.44 13.77 52.49
CA ALA A 933 -20.61 14.91 52.89
C ALA A 933 -20.63 16.08 51.89
N ASN A 934 -21.27 15.93 50.73
CA ASN A 934 -21.27 16.96 49.69
C ASN A 934 -22.19 18.13 50.04
N VAL A 935 -21.70 19.36 49.83
CA VAL A 935 -22.50 20.58 49.92
C VAL A 935 -23.33 20.70 48.65
N THR A 936 -24.66 20.66 48.78
CA THR A 936 -25.59 20.83 47.65
C THR A 936 -25.59 22.29 47.17
N PRO A 937 -25.96 22.57 45.91
CA PRO A 937 -26.05 23.95 45.40
C PRO A 937 -26.90 24.91 46.25
N PRO A 938 -28.08 24.52 46.78
CA PRO A 938 -28.87 25.39 47.66
C PRO A 938 -28.13 25.79 48.95
N GLU A 939 -27.43 24.85 49.56
CA GLU A 939 -26.72 25.05 50.82
C GLU A 939 -25.41 25.81 50.60
N ARG A 940 -24.83 25.69 49.41
CA ARG A 940 -23.70 26.51 48.96
C ARG A 940 -24.09 27.98 48.84
N GLU A 941 -25.30 28.29 48.37
CA GLU A 941 -25.79 29.67 48.30
C GLU A 941 -25.82 30.32 49.69
N LYS A 942 -26.32 29.59 50.70
CA LYS A 942 -26.31 30.04 52.11
C LYS A 942 -24.89 30.28 52.60
N LEU A 943 -23.97 29.34 52.37
CA LEU A 943 -22.55 29.47 52.74
C LEU A 943 -21.88 30.68 52.05
N VAL A 944 -22.21 30.96 50.78
CA VAL A 944 -21.70 32.12 50.04
C VAL A 944 -22.25 33.43 50.64
N LYS A 945 -23.53 33.49 51.01
CA LYS A 945 -24.12 34.65 51.70
C LYS A 945 -23.43 34.90 53.04
N VAL A 946 -23.21 33.85 53.84
CA VAL A 946 -22.48 33.95 55.12
C VAL A 946 -21.04 34.43 54.89
N ALA A 947 -20.32 33.85 53.92
CA ALA A 947 -18.96 34.28 53.58
C ALA A 947 -18.92 35.75 53.12
N GLY A 948 -19.86 36.19 52.29
CA GLY A 948 -19.98 37.59 51.85
C GLY A 948 -20.24 38.57 53.01
N LEU A 949 -21.03 38.16 54.01
CA LEU A 949 -21.19 38.93 55.24
C LEU A 949 -19.91 38.99 56.07
N MET A 950 -19.13 37.90 56.14
CA MET A 950 -17.82 37.86 56.81
C MET A 950 -16.79 38.80 56.15
N VAL A 951 -16.80 38.92 54.82
CA VAL A 951 -15.96 39.89 54.10
C VAL A 951 -16.33 41.32 54.50
N LYS A 952 -17.63 41.64 54.58
CA LYS A 952 -18.12 42.97 55.00
C LYS A 952 -17.90 43.26 56.49
N ARG A 953 -17.67 42.24 57.33
CA ARG A 953 -17.51 42.36 58.80
C ARG A 953 -16.17 41.75 59.25
N PRO A 954 -15.05 42.49 59.17
CA PRO A 954 -13.69 41.93 59.37
C PRO A 954 -13.43 41.33 60.76
N LYS A 955 -14.18 41.72 61.80
CA LYS A 955 -14.06 41.17 63.17
C LYS A 955 -14.78 39.82 63.38
N LEU A 956 -15.57 39.35 62.41
CA LEU A 956 -16.38 38.16 62.58
C LEU A 956 -15.53 36.90 62.35
N MET A 957 -15.44 36.02 63.37
CA MET A 957 -14.83 34.69 63.28
C MET A 957 -15.90 33.61 63.39
N LEU A 958 -15.70 32.49 62.70
CA LEU A 958 -16.66 31.40 62.59
C LEU A 958 -16.00 30.07 62.99
N SER A 959 -16.70 29.24 63.75
CA SER A 959 -16.37 27.85 63.97
C SER A 959 -17.43 26.96 63.32
N ILE A 960 -17.01 26.11 62.38
CA ILE A 960 -17.89 25.17 61.68
C ILE A 960 -17.65 23.77 62.24
N SER A 961 -18.69 23.17 62.82
CA SER A 961 -18.67 21.79 63.27
C SER A 961 -19.66 20.97 62.45
N GLY A 962 -19.23 19.80 62.00
CA GLY A 962 -20.06 18.92 61.20
C GLY A 962 -21.10 18.22 62.07
N GLY A 963 -22.36 18.29 61.70
CA GLY A 963 -23.42 17.50 62.32
C GLY A 963 -23.45 16.06 61.80
N TYR A 964 -23.71 15.10 62.69
CA TYR A 964 -24.14 13.75 62.33
C TYR A 964 -25.38 13.34 63.13
N ASN A 965 -26.27 12.58 62.51
CA ASN A 965 -27.41 11.96 63.17
C ASN A 965 -27.21 10.43 63.22
N ALA A 966 -27.21 9.88 64.43
CA ALA A 966 -26.90 8.47 64.63
C ALA A 966 -27.84 7.51 63.89
N ASP A 967 -29.11 7.86 63.69
CA ASP A 967 -30.07 6.95 63.07
C ASP A 967 -30.16 7.16 61.55
N ALA A 968 -30.33 8.42 61.13
CA ALA A 968 -30.48 8.79 59.73
C ALA A 968 -29.20 8.54 58.92
N ASP A 969 -28.03 9.00 59.40
CA ASP A 969 -26.77 8.80 58.69
C ASP A 969 -26.39 7.32 58.66
N ARG A 970 -26.59 6.60 59.77
CA ARG A 970 -26.24 5.17 59.86
C ARG A 970 -27.06 4.34 58.88
N LYS A 971 -28.37 4.58 58.80
CA LYS A 971 -29.28 3.89 57.88
C LYS A 971 -28.90 4.13 56.42
N GLU A 972 -28.65 5.39 56.04
CA GLU A 972 -28.29 5.72 54.66
C GLU A 972 -26.88 5.25 54.28
N MET A 973 -25.91 5.26 55.21
CA MET A 973 -24.58 4.67 54.99
C MET A 973 -24.66 3.14 54.81
N ALA A 974 -25.45 2.45 55.63
CA ALA A 974 -25.69 1.00 55.50
C ALA A 974 -26.34 0.66 54.16
N ARG A 975 -27.34 1.45 53.76
CA ARG A 975 -27.97 1.35 52.43
C ARG A 975 -26.95 1.55 51.32
N ALA A 976 -26.15 2.61 51.38
CA ALA A 976 -25.17 2.93 50.35
C ALA A 976 -24.12 1.81 50.20
N GLN A 977 -23.59 1.28 51.30
CA GLN A 977 -22.65 0.14 51.28
C GLN A 977 -23.27 -1.13 50.67
N THR A 978 -24.53 -1.40 50.99
CA THR A 978 -25.27 -2.56 50.43
C THR A 978 -25.49 -2.40 48.94
N ASP A 979 -25.99 -1.25 48.50
CA ASP A 979 -26.27 -0.96 47.09
C ASP A 979 -24.96 -0.98 46.28
N LEU A 980 -23.87 -0.42 46.80
CA LEU A 980 -22.53 -0.52 46.19
C LEU A 980 -22.08 -1.97 46.00
N ALA A 981 -22.30 -2.84 47.00
CA ALA A 981 -21.97 -4.25 46.89
C ALA A 981 -22.84 -4.97 45.84
N ILE A 982 -24.13 -4.62 45.72
CA ILE A 982 -25.04 -5.15 44.70
C ILE A 982 -24.57 -4.75 43.30
N PHE A 983 -24.30 -3.47 43.06
CA PHE A 983 -23.81 -3.01 41.74
C PHE A 983 -22.45 -3.62 41.39
N ALA A 984 -21.53 -3.72 42.34
CA ALA A 984 -20.26 -4.39 42.14
C ALA A 984 -20.43 -5.88 41.77
N ALA A 985 -21.38 -6.58 42.40
CA ALA A 985 -21.71 -7.97 42.06
C ALA A 985 -22.42 -8.12 40.71
N ALA A 986 -23.17 -7.10 40.26
CA ALA A 986 -23.75 -7.00 38.93
C ALA A 986 -22.73 -6.56 37.84
N GLY A 987 -21.47 -6.34 38.20
CA GLY A 987 -20.42 -5.90 37.27
C GLY A 987 -20.52 -4.43 36.85
N HIS A 988 -21.31 -3.62 37.57
CA HIS A 988 -21.39 -2.18 37.39
C HIS A 988 -20.41 -1.49 38.35
N GLN A 989 -19.38 -0.83 37.81
CA GLN A 989 -18.43 -0.03 38.59
C GLN A 989 -18.84 1.44 38.52
N LEU A 990 -18.98 2.10 39.67
CA LEU A 990 -19.29 3.54 39.72
C LEU A 990 -18.02 4.36 39.53
N GLY A 991 -18.14 5.43 38.75
CA GLY A 991 -17.07 6.41 38.58
C GLY A 991 -16.90 7.31 39.80
N ALA A 992 -15.71 7.90 39.95
CA ALA A 992 -15.43 8.83 41.04
C ALA A 992 -16.40 10.04 40.99
N GLY A 993 -17.12 10.26 42.09
CA GLY A 993 -18.06 11.38 42.22
C GLY A 993 -19.41 11.20 41.51
N GLU A 994 -19.72 10.00 41.01
CA GLU A 994 -21.05 9.67 40.48
C GLU A 994 -22.05 9.45 41.61
N PRO A 995 -23.30 9.94 41.48
CA PRO A 995 -24.37 9.56 42.39
C PRO A 995 -24.62 8.05 42.37
N LEU A 996 -24.87 7.48 43.55
CA LEU A 996 -25.23 6.06 43.70
C LEU A 996 -26.62 5.80 43.10
N PRO A 997 -26.74 4.92 42.09
CA PRO A 997 -28.02 4.56 41.51
C PRO A 997 -28.87 3.76 42.50
N LEU A 998 -30.17 3.70 42.24
CA LEU A 998 -31.07 2.81 42.95
C LEU A 998 -31.12 1.45 42.22
N PRO A 999 -30.91 0.31 42.90
CA PRO A 999 -31.01 -0.98 42.23
C PRO A 999 -32.47 -1.23 41.82
N ASP A 1000 -32.71 -1.45 40.52
CA ASP A 1000 -34.03 -1.83 40.02
C ASP A 1000 -34.27 -3.33 40.30
N MET A 1001 -35.23 -3.62 41.19
CA MET A 1001 -35.58 -4.99 41.56
C MET A 1001 -36.34 -5.73 40.44
N GLN A 1002 -36.72 -5.07 39.36
CA GLN A 1002 -37.31 -5.71 38.17
C GLN A 1002 -36.23 -6.22 37.20
N ASP A 1003 -34.99 -5.76 37.35
CA ASP A 1003 -33.85 -6.18 36.52
C ASP A 1003 -33.35 -7.56 36.99
N GLU A 1004 -33.27 -8.53 36.07
CA GLU A 1004 -32.83 -9.89 36.38
C GLU A 1004 -31.36 -9.97 36.82
N GLU A 1005 -30.49 -9.13 36.26
CA GLU A 1005 -29.05 -9.08 36.58
C GLU A 1005 -28.86 -8.52 38.00
N ILE A 1006 -29.60 -7.47 38.37
CA ILE A 1006 -29.62 -6.92 39.72
C ILE A 1006 -30.19 -7.94 40.71
N LEU A 1007 -31.30 -8.62 40.40
CA LEU A 1007 -31.86 -9.67 41.25
C LEU A 1007 -30.87 -10.82 41.50
N SER A 1008 -30.13 -11.23 40.48
CA SER A 1008 -29.04 -12.22 40.60
C SER A 1008 -27.92 -11.71 41.50
N ALA A 1009 -27.51 -10.45 41.33
CA ALA A 1009 -26.49 -9.82 42.15
C ALA A 1009 -26.89 -9.71 43.63
N VAL A 1010 -28.14 -9.32 43.92
CA VAL A 1010 -28.69 -9.30 45.28
C VAL A 1010 -28.61 -10.67 45.94
N LYS A 1011 -29.02 -11.74 45.25
CA LYS A 1011 -28.90 -13.13 45.75
C LYS A 1011 -27.46 -13.52 46.02
N SER A 1012 -26.53 -13.14 45.12
CA SER A 1012 -25.09 -13.40 45.27
C SER A 1012 -24.50 -12.70 46.48
N VAL A 1013 -24.78 -11.41 46.67
CA VAL A 1013 -24.33 -10.62 47.82
C VAL A 1013 -24.92 -11.17 49.12
N TYR A 1014 -26.23 -11.46 49.13
CA TYR A 1014 -26.90 -12.08 50.27
C TYR A 1014 -26.27 -13.42 50.67
N GLY A 1015 -26.02 -14.29 49.68
CA GLY A 1015 -25.37 -15.58 49.91
C GLY A 1015 -23.95 -15.46 50.49
N LYS A 1016 -23.24 -14.36 50.18
CA LYS A 1016 -21.88 -14.06 50.70
C LYS A 1016 -21.88 -13.40 52.08
N GLN A 1017 -22.74 -12.41 52.31
CA GLN A 1017 -22.72 -11.59 53.53
C GLN A 1017 -23.58 -12.18 54.66
N ILE A 1018 -24.71 -12.81 54.33
CA ILE A 1018 -25.64 -13.39 55.31
C ILE A 1018 -25.57 -14.91 55.30
N GLY A 1019 -25.56 -15.54 54.12
CA GLY A 1019 -25.32 -16.98 53.96
C GLY A 1019 -26.27 -17.70 53.01
N ARG A 1020 -25.75 -18.74 52.34
CA ARG A 1020 -26.46 -19.50 51.28
C ARG A 1020 -27.67 -20.29 51.79
N PHE A 1021 -27.61 -20.83 53.02
CA PHE A 1021 -28.72 -21.61 53.60
C PHE A 1021 -29.96 -20.75 53.86
N LYS A 1022 -29.77 -19.52 54.35
CA LYS A 1022 -30.88 -18.59 54.59
C LYS A 1022 -31.53 -18.15 53.26
N LEU A 1023 -30.72 -17.92 52.22
CA LEU A 1023 -31.20 -17.65 50.86
C LEU A 1023 -32.05 -18.80 50.28
N LEU A 1024 -31.62 -20.06 50.47
CA LEU A 1024 -32.39 -21.25 50.09
C LEU A 1024 -33.73 -21.30 50.82
N GLY A 1025 -33.76 -20.96 52.11
CA GLY A 1025 -34.99 -20.87 52.90
C GLY A 1025 -36.02 -19.87 52.34
N HIS A 1026 -35.58 -18.75 51.77
CA HIS A 1026 -36.48 -17.78 51.13
C HIS A 1026 -36.93 -18.19 49.73
N THR A 1027 -36.06 -18.86 48.96
CA THR A 1027 -36.32 -19.22 47.55
C THR A 1027 -37.11 -20.51 47.38
N LEU A 1028 -37.01 -21.46 48.32
CA LEU A 1028 -37.68 -22.76 48.27
C LEU A 1028 -39.03 -22.81 49.01
N LYS A 1029 -39.41 -21.73 49.71
CA LYS A 1029 -40.69 -21.66 50.43
C LYS A 1029 -41.87 -21.60 49.43
N PRO A 1030 -42.78 -22.60 49.40
CA PRO A 1030 -43.96 -22.56 48.53
C PRO A 1030 -44.83 -21.34 48.89
N GLY A 1031 -45.20 -20.53 47.89
CA GLY A 1031 -45.93 -19.27 48.11
C GLY A 1031 -45.12 -18.12 48.71
N GLY A 1032 -43.79 -18.25 48.78
CA GLY A 1032 -42.89 -17.17 49.20
C GLY A 1032 -42.79 -16.02 48.17
N PRO A 1033 -42.25 -14.86 48.58
CA PRO A 1033 -42.05 -13.73 47.67
C PRO A 1033 -41.13 -14.13 46.50
N SER A 1034 -41.45 -13.67 45.30
CA SER A 1034 -40.69 -13.93 44.07
C SER A 1034 -40.39 -12.63 43.30
N GLY A 1035 -39.53 -12.70 42.30
CA GLY A 1035 -39.13 -11.55 41.48
C GLY A 1035 -38.70 -10.34 42.31
N ALA A 1036 -39.27 -9.17 42.01
CA ALA A 1036 -38.95 -7.91 42.68
C ALA A 1036 -39.27 -7.90 44.18
N ALA A 1037 -40.32 -8.63 44.62
CA ALA A 1037 -40.68 -8.72 46.04
C ALA A 1037 -39.63 -9.48 46.85
N LEU A 1038 -39.05 -10.54 46.26
CA LEU A 1038 -37.92 -11.26 46.86
C LEU A 1038 -36.68 -10.37 46.92
N GLY A 1039 -36.34 -9.70 45.82
CA GLY A 1039 -35.19 -8.80 45.75
C GLY A 1039 -35.24 -7.72 46.83
N LYS A 1040 -36.41 -7.09 47.02
CA LYS A 1040 -36.63 -6.10 48.07
C LYS A 1040 -36.39 -6.66 49.48
N LEU A 1041 -36.98 -7.83 49.80
CA LEU A 1041 -36.79 -8.47 51.10
C LEU A 1041 -35.32 -8.77 51.39
N LEU A 1042 -34.61 -9.36 50.41
CA LEU A 1042 -33.19 -9.69 50.57
C LEU A 1042 -32.34 -8.43 50.76
N ARG A 1043 -32.63 -7.35 50.03
CA ARG A 1043 -31.95 -6.07 50.17
C ARG A 1043 -32.20 -5.44 51.54
N ASP A 1044 -33.44 -5.43 52.02
CA ASP A 1044 -33.77 -4.84 53.32
C ASP A 1044 -33.06 -5.57 54.47
N GLU A 1045 -32.96 -6.90 54.39
CA GLU A 1045 -32.18 -7.70 55.34
C GLU A 1045 -30.66 -7.45 55.24
N LEU A 1046 -30.13 -7.26 54.03
CA LEU A 1046 -28.73 -6.88 53.82
C LEU A 1046 -28.41 -5.53 54.46
N ILE A 1047 -29.28 -4.54 54.30
CA ILE A 1047 -29.12 -3.21 54.90
C ILE A 1047 -29.13 -3.32 56.43
N ALA A 1048 -30.05 -4.11 57.00
CA ALA A 1048 -30.14 -4.32 58.44
C ALA A 1048 -28.92 -5.05 59.02
N ALA A 1049 -28.22 -5.86 58.21
CA ALA A 1049 -27.02 -6.59 58.62
C ALA A 1049 -25.72 -5.74 58.59
N GLN A 1050 -25.73 -4.54 57.98
CA GLN A 1050 -24.55 -3.69 57.89
C GLN A 1050 -24.19 -3.02 59.23
N SER A 1051 -22.94 -3.16 59.66
CA SER A 1051 -22.42 -2.52 60.88
C SER A 1051 -21.72 -1.19 60.57
N ILE A 1052 -22.41 -0.07 60.74
CA ILE A 1052 -21.82 1.27 60.63
C ILE A 1052 -21.44 1.79 62.03
N THR A 1053 -20.14 2.01 62.24
CA THR A 1053 -19.58 2.44 63.53
C THR A 1053 -19.75 3.93 63.78
N ASP A 1054 -19.76 4.35 65.05
CA ASP A 1054 -19.80 5.77 65.43
C ASP A 1054 -18.57 6.55 64.93
N ALA A 1055 -17.42 5.89 64.80
CA ALA A 1055 -16.22 6.49 64.20
C ALA A 1055 -16.46 6.90 62.73
N SER A 1056 -17.18 6.09 61.97
CA SER A 1056 -17.57 6.40 60.58
C SER A 1056 -18.52 7.61 60.50
N LEU A 1057 -19.44 7.74 61.46
CA LEU A 1057 -20.35 8.88 61.56
C LEU A 1057 -19.60 10.18 61.93
N GLN A 1058 -18.65 10.10 62.86
CA GLN A 1058 -17.79 11.23 63.20
C GLN A 1058 -16.91 11.65 62.02
N GLN A 1059 -16.39 10.69 61.26
CA GLN A 1059 -15.61 10.98 60.05
C GLN A 1059 -16.47 11.67 58.97
N LEU A 1060 -17.72 11.24 58.77
CA LEU A 1060 -18.69 11.89 57.89
C LEU A 1060 -18.92 13.35 58.31
N ALA A 1061 -19.13 13.61 59.60
CA ALA A 1061 -19.24 14.96 60.13
C ALA A 1061 -17.97 15.81 59.89
N LYS A 1062 -16.77 15.27 60.15
CA LYS A 1062 -15.51 15.99 59.86
C LYS A 1062 -15.42 16.38 58.38
N GLN A 1063 -15.83 15.50 57.47
CA GLN A 1063 -15.86 15.78 56.03
C GLN A 1063 -16.88 16.87 55.67
N ARG A 1064 -18.09 16.85 56.25
CA ARG A 1064 -19.10 17.90 56.06
C ARG A 1064 -18.56 19.29 56.42
N ALA A 1065 -17.93 19.41 57.59
CA ALA A 1065 -17.34 20.67 58.05
C ALA A 1065 -16.22 21.15 57.11
N ALA A 1066 -15.33 20.24 56.71
CA ALA A 1066 -14.25 20.54 55.77
C ALA A 1066 -14.80 21.01 54.40
N ASN A 1067 -15.84 20.35 53.88
CA ASN A 1067 -16.47 20.70 52.62
C ASN A 1067 -17.23 22.04 52.67
N ALA A 1068 -17.91 22.33 53.79
CA ALA A 1068 -18.54 23.63 54.03
C ALA A 1068 -17.50 24.76 54.08
N ARG A 1069 -16.39 24.57 54.83
CA ARG A 1069 -15.27 25.52 54.86
C ARG A 1069 -14.69 25.73 53.47
N ALA A 1070 -14.41 24.65 52.73
CA ALA A 1070 -13.89 24.74 51.37
C ALA A 1070 -14.83 25.51 50.43
N ALA A 1071 -16.15 25.37 50.59
CA ALA A 1071 -17.13 26.13 49.82
C ALA A 1071 -17.08 27.64 50.15
N MET A 1072 -16.93 28.03 51.43
CA MET A 1072 -16.81 29.43 51.84
C MET A 1072 -15.49 30.08 51.37
N LEU A 1073 -14.39 29.33 51.40
CA LEU A 1073 -13.06 29.82 50.97
C LEU A 1073 -12.97 30.07 49.46
N LYS A 1074 -13.89 29.51 48.66
CA LYS A 1074 -14.00 29.84 47.23
C LYS A 1074 -14.52 31.27 47.00
N THR A 1075 -15.27 31.84 47.96
CA THR A 1075 -15.75 33.22 47.87
C THR A 1075 -14.61 34.20 48.13
N ASP A 1076 -13.81 33.96 49.16
CA ASP A 1076 -12.61 34.73 49.49
C ASP A 1076 -11.60 33.87 50.28
N PRO A 1077 -10.42 33.56 49.71
CA PRO A 1077 -9.38 32.79 50.38
C PRO A 1077 -8.88 33.44 51.69
N ALA A 1078 -8.99 34.76 51.85
CA ALA A 1078 -8.55 35.48 53.05
C ALA A 1078 -9.35 35.11 54.32
N LEU A 1079 -10.48 34.41 54.18
CA LEU A 1079 -11.26 33.91 55.30
C LEU A 1079 -10.65 32.66 55.97
N GLN A 1080 -9.55 32.10 55.45
CA GLN A 1080 -8.97 30.83 55.90
C GLN A 1080 -8.65 30.78 57.40
N GLU A 1081 -8.09 31.84 57.97
CA GLU A 1081 -7.76 31.93 59.40
C GLU A 1081 -8.97 32.26 60.27
N ARG A 1082 -10.03 32.80 59.66
CA ARG A 1082 -11.25 33.25 60.34
C ARG A 1082 -12.35 32.19 60.39
N ILE A 1083 -12.21 31.10 59.63
CA ILE A 1083 -13.12 29.96 59.61
C ILE A 1083 -12.37 28.73 60.16
N GLN A 1084 -12.64 28.39 61.42
CA GLN A 1084 -12.06 27.24 62.11
C GLN A 1084 -12.98 26.02 62.00
N LEU A 1085 -12.40 24.82 61.96
CA LEU A 1085 -13.15 23.57 62.03
C LEU A 1085 -13.24 23.12 63.50
N GLY A 1086 -14.46 22.83 63.97
CA GLY A 1086 -14.71 22.25 65.30
C GLY A 1086 -14.86 20.72 65.27
N GLU A 1087 -15.00 20.11 66.44
CA GLU A 1087 -15.23 18.67 66.56
C GLU A 1087 -16.65 18.28 66.09
N PRO A 1088 -16.86 17.05 65.59
CA PRO A 1088 -18.18 16.53 65.21
C PRO A 1088 -19.22 16.64 66.31
N VAL A 1089 -20.43 17.08 65.94
CA VAL A 1089 -21.54 17.24 66.88
C VAL A 1089 -22.71 16.34 66.49
N LYS A 1090 -23.34 15.72 67.49
CA LYS A 1090 -24.54 14.91 67.28
C LYS A 1090 -25.76 15.85 67.21
N VAL A 1091 -26.54 15.74 66.14
CA VAL A 1091 -27.69 16.63 65.86
C VAL A 1091 -28.95 15.84 65.50
N SER A 1092 -30.12 16.46 65.64
CA SER A 1092 -31.38 15.91 65.12
C SER A 1092 -31.47 16.13 63.61
N ALA A 1093 -31.85 15.10 62.85
CA ALA A 1093 -32.14 15.24 61.43
C ALA A 1093 -33.58 15.74 61.24
N GLY A 1094 -33.77 16.76 60.41
CA GLY A 1094 -35.08 17.17 59.91
C GLY A 1094 -35.44 16.44 58.61
N ARG A 1095 -36.64 16.70 58.08
CA ARG A 1095 -37.04 16.17 56.74
C ARG A 1095 -36.12 16.64 55.61
N ASP A 1096 -35.48 17.80 55.78
CA ASP A 1096 -34.64 18.41 54.74
C ASP A 1096 -33.13 18.15 54.93
N GLY A 1097 -32.72 17.38 55.96
CA GLY A 1097 -31.34 16.95 56.15
C GLY A 1097 -30.79 17.08 57.58
N VAL A 1098 -29.48 16.86 57.69
CA VAL A 1098 -28.68 16.91 58.92
C VAL A 1098 -28.02 18.28 59.03
N PRO A 1099 -28.31 19.07 60.08
CA PRO A 1099 -27.81 20.45 60.20
C PRO A 1099 -26.32 20.52 60.48
N LEU A 1100 -25.69 21.57 59.96
CA LEU A 1100 -24.31 21.97 60.23
C LEU A 1100 -24.31 22.94 61.40
N GLU A 1101 -23.49 22.69 62.41
CA GLU A 1101 -23.40 23.61 63.54
C GLU A 1101 -22.44 24.75 63.20
N VAL A 1102 -22.96 25.97 63.20
CA VAL A 1102 -22.20 27.19 62.95
C VAL A 1102 -22.19 28.05 64.22
N LYS A 1103 -21.01 28.26 64.81
CA LYS A 1103 -20.84 29.09 66.00
C LYS A 1103 -20.05 30.36 65.66
N LEU A 1104 -20.61 31.52 66.00
CA LEU A 1104 -19.89 32.78 65.98
C LEU A 1104 -18.88 32.79 67.13
N LYS A 1105 -17.60 33.03 66.81
CA LYS A 1105 -16.60 33.36 67.82
C LYS A 1105 -16.44 34.88 67.84
N THR A 1106 -16.75 35.49 68.97
CA THR A 1106 -16.25 36.83 69.27
C THR A 1106 -14.73 36.76 69.48
N PRO A 1107 -13.98 37.75 68.99
CA PRO A 1107 -12.51 37.75 69.02
C PRO A 1107 -11.94 37.64 70.44
#